data_AF-A0AAN1EM65-F1
#
_entry.id   AF-A0AAN1EM65-F1
#
_cell.length_a   1.000
_cell.length_b   1.000
_cell.length_c   1.000
_cell.angle_alpha   90.00
_cell.angle_beta   90.00
_cell.angle_gamma   90.00
#
_symmetry.space_group_name_H-M   'P 1'
#
loop_
_entity.id
_entity.type
_entity.pdbx_description
1 polymer ?
#
loop_
_entity_poly.entity_id
_entity_poly.type
_entity_poly.pdbx_seq_one_letter_code
_entity_poly.pdbx_strand_id
1 'polypeptide(L)'
;MACAGSRIAATARRSACPTDRGPLDDPDRASWEAGSWRHRPALPAWRWPRCDRGPSCLRLLGGIHFRLAGRHLAQFHLRQPASPPARQPASPPARQPASKQPLLVIGLVRPNAHEGNCSAQLAWVFQYRVDRFGGSGLSRAGNSLCRGTGNPTERRLLVIAVSPWIGIEMNLATFLFGRRLANREHEDKKIGWIEAVPAMGLDGLGSSSYGPEAALTILIPLGALGLTYIGPVMGCIVALLTILYFSYRQTLAAYPTNGGAYVVAKENLGEYPSLLAAAALMIDYVLNVAVGVSAGVGALVSAMPSLHPYILPLCLVVVLIVTLANLRGTGEAGWLFALPTYVFIICFLGVIGYGLVAIVLGEKPAPVVSPPPLSPIAQGATIWLLMHAFASGCTAMTGVEAVSNGMGSFRQPVMRNAHIALSVIVVTLGLLLGGIAAIVTVFEIGAMDQTKEGYQSVLSQLIAAVAGHGPFYYIAMASLLSVLCLSANTSFVGFPRLCQMVAADGYLPKAFAQPGRRLVFTVGILFLSGFAALLLTVFGGITDHLIPLFAIGAFLTFTISQSGMTVHWYRQSRLYAAKLTMNAVGAVSTGVALIIILTAKFAEGAWITLITVPITIVILKSIKNYYRSLQRELRKPGPITVEDVEPPTVIVVTETWNRLSERAIKFALTISHDVVAVHLIRLGGPERDERENALREEWRVEVEEPIAAHGLKPPRLMFIPAPYRQLHEPLLRLIEKLDADSPERPVAVLIPETVKDKWWQKLLHMNRAGRLRAKLVKLGGPRLTVATVPWRLYREEQEAG
;
A
#
# COMPACT_ATOMS: atom_id res chain seq x y z
N MET A 1 65.40 -15.69 -36.56
CA MET A 1 65.35 -16.30 -35.22
C MET A 1 63.89 -16.63 -34.89
N ALA A 2 63.59 -17.93 -34.80
CA ALA A 2 62.42 -18.68 -34.28
C ALA A 2 60.98 -18.13 -34.53
N CYS A 3 60.23 -18.64 -35.53
CA CYS A 3 59.33 -19.84 -35.58
C CYS A 3 57.91 -19.56 -35.02
N ALA A 4 56.76 -19.56 -35.72
CA ALA A 4 56.17 -20.20 -36.93
C ALA A 4 55.27 -21.44 -36.67
N GLY A 5 54.07 -21.44 -37.29
CA GLY A 5 53.20 -22.60 -37.60
C GLY A 5 51.99 -22.80 -36.66
N SER A 6 50.71 -22.97 -37.02
CA SER A 6 49.92 -23.46 -38.19
C SER A 6 49.10 -24.70 -37.79
N ARG A 7 47.78 -24.64 -38.03
CA ARG A 7 46.78 -25.68 -38.41
C ARG A 7 46.98 -27.17 -37.99
N ILE A 8 45.87 -27.85 -37.67
CA ILE A 8 45.31 -29.07 -38.35
C ILE A 8 44.39 -29.88 -37.40
N ALA A 9 43.41 -30.54 -38.03
CA ALA A 9 42.26 -31.28 -37.51
C ALA A 9 42.53 -32.78 -37.18
N ALA A 10 41.42 -33.51 -36.91
CA ALA A 10 41.23 -34.97 -36.80
C ALA A 10 41.38 -35.56 -35.38
N THR A 11 40.55 -36.49 -34.88
CA THR A 11 39.99 -37.67 -35.58
C THR A 11 38.79 -38.26 -34.83
N ALA A 12 37.83 -38.84 -35.57
CA ALA A 12 36.69 -39.65 -35.10
C ALA A 12 36.96 -41.16 -35.24
N ARG A 13 36.17 -42.02 -34.54
CA ARG A 13 35.70 -43.40 -34.91
C ARG A 13 34.85 -43.95 -33.73
N ARG A 14 33.56 -44.28 -33.82
CA ARG A 14 32.79 -45.33 -34.56
C ARG A 14 33.09 -46.79 -34.14
N SER A 15 32.07 -47.46 -33.58
CA SER A 15 31.62 -48.87 -33.79
C SER A 15 30.80 -49.33 -32.55
N ALA A 16 29.69 -50.08 -32.59
CA ALA A 16 28.93 -50.75 -33.63
C ALA A 16 27.54 -51.14 -33.05
N CYS A 17 26.56 -51.32 -33.93
CA CYS A 17 25.30 -52.04 -33.72
C CYS A 17 25.43 -53.43 -34.36
N PRO A 18 24.62 -54.44 -33.98
CA PRO A 18 23.80 -55.15 -34.97
C PRO A 18 22.36 -55.40 -34.46
N THR A 19 21.29 -54.92 -35.11
CA THR A 19 20.50 -55.50 -36.25
C THR A 19 19.66 -56.74 -35.93
N ASP A 20 18.34 -56.60 -36.07
CA ASP A 20 17.38 -57.44 -36.85
C ASP A 20 15.94 -57.16 -36.34
N ARG A 21 14.84 -56.97 -37.09
CA ARG A 21 14.45 -56.92 -38.52
C ARG A 21 13.11 -56.12 -38.59
N GLY A 22 12.87 -55.38 -39.67
CA GLY A 22 11.52 -54.90 -40.08
C GLY A 22 10.72 -56.00 -40.78
N PRO A 23 9.75 -55.72 -41.69
CA PRO A 23 9.25 -54.42 -42.19
C PRO A 23 7.69 -54.35 -42.23
N LEU A 24 7.07 -53.22 -42.60
CA LEU A 24 6.28 -52.94 -43.84
C LEU A 24 5.28 -51.84 -43.42
N ASP A 25 4.86 -50.80 -44.17
CA ASP A 25 5.02 -50.36 -45.55
C ASP A 25 4.75 -48.83 -45.59
N ASP A 26 5.37 -48.18 -46.57
CA ASP A 26 5.21 -46.79 -47.07
C ASP A 26 3.89 -46.69 -47.92
N PRO A 27 3.54 -45.62 -48.70
CA PRO A 27 3.97 -44.21 -48.76
C PRO A 27 2.83 -43.16 -49.01
N ASP A 28 3.25 -41.90 -49.06
CA ASP A 28 2.90 -40.85 -50.05
C ASP A 28 1.65 -39.90 -49.95
N ARG A 29 2.03 -38.60 -49.95
CA ARG A 29 1.59 -37.45 -50.77
C ARG A 29 0.20 -36.79 -50.67
N ALA A 30 0.29 -35.50 -50.31
CA ALA A 30 -0.05 -34.30 -51.10
C ALA A 30 -1.51 -33.76 -51.21
N SER A 31 -1.62 -32.48 -50.83
CA SER A 31 -2.33 -31.36 -51.50
C SER A 31 -3.85 -31.15 -51.33
N TRP A 32 -4.20 -29.85 -51.30
CA TRP A 32 -5.49 -29.16 -51.56
C TRP A 32 -6.32 -28.58 -50.38
N GLU A 33 -6.26 -27.24 -50.32
CA GLU A 33 -7.32 -26.22 -50.26
C GLU A 33 -8.55 -26.29 -49.31
N ALA A 34 -8.76 -25.12 -48.68
CA ALA A 34 -10.01 -24.38 -48.44
C ALA A 34 -11.24 -25.06 -47.77
N GLY A 35 -11.71 -24.41 -46.70
CA GLY A 35 -13.15 -24.22 -46.49
C GLY A 35 -13.79 -24.88 -45.28
N SER A 36 -14.14 -24.02 -44.31
CA SER A 36 -15.47 -23.98 -43.70
C SER A 36 -15.85 -25.02 -42.61
N TRP A 37 -16.11 -24.47 -41.42
CA TRP A 37 -17.16 -24.79 -40.44
C TRP A 37 -17.27 -26.17 -39.73
N ARG A 38 -17.32 -26.01 -38.39
CA ARG A 38 -18.07 -26.76 -37.35
C ARG A 38 -17.41 -27.93 -36.61
N HIS A 39 -17.37 -27.72 -35.29
CA HIS A 39 -17.51 -28.65 -34.18
C HIS A 39 -16.52 -29.82 -34.07
N ARG A 40 -15.60 -29.69 -33.09
CA ARG A 40 -15.07 -30.83 -32.35
C ARG A 40 -15.30 -30.67 -30.84
N PRO A 41 -15.38 -31.79 -30.10
CA PRO A 41 -16.07 -31.91 -28.83
C PRO A 41 -15.14 -31.88 -27.60
N ALA A 42 -15.80 -31.94 -26.45
CA ALA A 42 -15.31 -31.79 -25.08
C ALA A 42 -14.13 -32.68 -24.66
N LEU A 43 -13.32 -32.13 -23.75
CA LEU A 43 -12.36 -32.83 -22.89
C LEU A 43 -12.83 -32.75 -21.41
N PRO A 44 -12.38 -33.65 -20.52
CA PRO A 44 -13.26 -34.35 -19.58
C PRO A 44 -13.32 -33.73 -18.17
N ALA A 45 -14.46 -33.98 -17.52
CA ALA A 45 -14.74 -33.61 -16.14
C ALA A 45 -13.99 -34.52 -15.14
N TRP A 46 -13.31 -33.89 -14.19
CA TRP A 46 -12.67 -34.54 -13.03
C TRP A 46 -13.73 -35.01 -12.03
N ARG A 47 -13.78 -36.33 -11.79
CA ARG A 47 -14.59 -36.96 -10.72
C ARG A 47 -13.75 -37.15 -9.45
N TRP A 48 -14.40 -36.92 -8.31
CA TRP A 48 -13.90 -37.26 -6.97
C TRP A 48 -13.92 -38.79 -6.74
N PRO A 49 -12.98 -39.37 -5.96
CA PRO A 49 -12.98 -40.80 -5.67
C PRO A 49 -13.99 -41.17 -4.58
N ARG A 50 -14.85 -42.14 -4.86
CA ARG A 50 -15.58 -42.92 -3.85
C ARG A 50 -14.74 -44.14 -3.45
N CYS A 51 -14.82 -44.44 -2.17
CA CYS A 51 -14.15 -45.54 -1.50
C CYS A 51 -15.05 -46.79 -1.58
N ASP A 52 -14.55 -47.88 -2.15
CA ASP A 52 -15.21 -49.20 -2.19
C ASP A 52 -14.39 -50.21 -1.38
N ARG A 53 -15.00 -50.81 -0.35
CA ARG A 53 -14.64 -52.14 0.17
C ARG A 53 -15.92 -52.88 0.58
N GLY A 54 -16.29 -53.84 -0.26
CA GLY A 54 -16.61 -55.25 0.06
C GLY A 54 -17.67 -55.60 1.13
N PRO A 55 -18.70 -56.40 0.80
CA PRO A 55 -19.67 -56.95 1.75
C PRO A 55 -19.28 -58.35 2.25
N SER A 56 -19.68 -58.73 3.47
CA SER A 56 -20.43 -59.97 3.80
C SER A 56 -20.34 -60.35 5.29
N CYS A 57 -21.52 -60.67 5.84
CA CYS A 57 -21.81 -61.63 6.92
C CYS A 57 -21.82 -61.23 8.42
N LEU A 58 -23.08 -61.25 8.91
CA LEU A 58 -23.62 -61.82 10.15
C LEU A 58 -23.62 -61.05 11.50
N ARG A 59 -24.84 -60.58 11.83
CA ARG A 59 -25.65 -60.78 13.06
C ARG A 59 -24.93 -60.77 14.42
N LEU A 60 -25.33 -59.83 15.29
CA LEU A 60 -26.01 -60.12 16.57
C LEU A 60 -26.55 -58.84 17.27
N LEU A 61 -27.88 -58.83 17.42
CA LEU A 61 -28.76 -58.28 18.48
C LEU A 61 -28.45 -56.96 19.25
N GLY A 62 -29.52 -56.14 19.38
CA GLY A 62 -29.73 -55.26 20.54
C GLY A 62 -30.40 -53.92 20.18
N GLY A 63 -31.73 -53.85 20.22
CA GLY A 63 -32.51 -52.68 19.82
C GLY A 63 -32.67 -51.58 20.87
N ILE A 64 -33.34 -50.48 20.48
CA ILE A 64 -34.54 -49.88 21.10
C ILE A 64 -34.84 -48.51 20.44
N HIS A 65 -35.90 -48.53 19.62
CA HIS A 65 -37.08 -47.63 19.53
C HIS A 65 -37.15 -46.19 18.94
N PHE A 66 -38.19 -46.10 18.07
CA PHE A 66 -39.14 -45.02 17.66
C PHE A 66 -38.64 -43.90 16.71
N ARG A 67 -38.99 -43.85 15.40
CA ARG A 67 -40.29 -43.71 14.66
C ARG A 67 -41.14 -42.54 15.18
N LEU A 68 -41.59 -41.57 14.37
CA LEU A 68 -42.46 -41.75 13.19
C LEU A 68 -42.36 -40.60 12.16
N ALA A 69 -42.72 -40.98 10.94
CA ALA A 69 -42.76 -40.20 9.71
C ALA A 69 -44.16 -39.64 9.40
N GLY A 70 -44.27 -38.75 8.41
CA GLY A 70 -45.53 -38.43 7.75
C GLY A 70 -45.44 -37.29 6.73
N ARG A 71 -45.18 -37.63 5.45
CA ARG A 71 -45.26 -36.75 4.26
C ARG A 71 -46.68 -36.78 3.68
N HIS A 72 -47.14 -35.67 3.07
CA HIS A 72 -47.97 -35.58 1.83
C HIS A 72 -48.00 -34.09 1.39
N LEU A 73 -47.27 -33.66 0.33
CA LEU A 73 -47.67 -33.50 -1.09
C LEU A 73 -48.91 -32.60 -1.33
N ALA A 74 -48.69 -31.36 -1.84
CA ALA A 74 -49.09 -30.87 -3.19
C ALA A 74 -50.54 -30.30 -3.23
N GLN A 75 -50.95 -29.22 -3.93
CA GLN A 75 -50.41 -28.33 -4.97
C GLN A 75 -51.47 -27.21 -5.26
N PHE A 76 -51.02 -26.04 -5.75
CA PHE A 76 -51.66 -25.07 -6.69
C PHE A 76 -52.86 -24.16 -6.31
N HIS A 77 -52.62 -22.82 -6.34
CA HIS A 77 -53.23 -21.75 -7.20
C HIS A 77 -54.65 -21.28 -6.80
N LEU A 78 -55.12 -20.03 -6.86
CA LEU A 78 -54.74 -18.72 -7.43
C LEU A 78 -55.78 -17.71 -6.87
N ARG A 79 -55.41 -16.42 -6.69
CA ARG A 79 -56.23 -15.18 -6.87
C ARG A 79 -55.94 -14.07 -5.83
N GLN A 80 -55.30 -13.00 -6.28
CA GLN A 80 -55.63 -11.61 -5.91
C GLN A 80 -56.77 -11.11 -6.84
N PRO A 81 -57.41 -9.93 -6.71
CA PRO A 81 -57.08 -8.74 -5.88
C PRO A 81 -58.29 -8.06 -5.17
N ALA A 82 -58.03 -7.11 -4.25
CA ALA A 82 -58.77 -5.83 -4.05
C ALA A 82 -58.59 -5.25 -2.63
N SER A 83 -58.17 -3.98 -2.58
CA SER A 83 -58.18 -3.01 -1.47
C SER A 83 -59.56 -2.31 -1.31
N PRO A 84 -59.84 -1.44 -0.32
CA PRO A 84 -59.47 -1.34 1.12
C PRO A 84 -60.74 -1.23 2.03
N PRO A 85 -60.62 -1.03 3.36
CA PRO A 85 -61.05 0.29 3.90
C PRO A 85 -60.20 0.85 5.05
N ALA A 86 -60.24 2.19 5.20
CA ALA A 86 -59.77 2.99 6.34
C ALA A 86 -60.87 3.05 7.43
N ARG A 87 -60.70 3.34 8.74
CA ARG A 87 -59.78 4.21 9.50
C ARG A 87 -59.66 3.77 11.00
N GLN A 88 -58.43 3.87 11.54
CA GLN A 88 -57.97 4.44 12.85
C GLN A 88 -58.41 3.87 14.22
N PRO A 89 -57.68 4.17 15.33
CA PRO A 89 -56.23 4.03 15.56
C PRO A 89 -55.90 3.37 16.94
N ALA A 90 -54.73 2.71 17.08
CA ALA A 90 -54.22 2.27 18.38
C ALA A 90 -52.71 2.52 18.52
N SER A 91 -52.32 2.92 19.72
CA SER A 91 -51.04 3.47 20.19
C SER A 91 -49.84 2.51 20.14
N PRO A 92 -48.60 3.03 20.10
CA PRO A 92 -47.38 2.22 19.96
C PRO A 92 -46.84 1.70 21.31
N PRO A 93 -46.15 0.54 21.34
CA PRO A 93 -45.52 0.01 22.55
C PRO A 93 -44.10 0.56 22.80
N ALA A 94 -43.72 0.50 24.06
CA ALA A 94 -42.61 1.17 24.72
C ALA A 94 -41.19 0.69 24.35
N ARG A 95 -40.22 1.61 24.45
CA ARG A 95 -38.76 1.41 24.35
C ARG A 95 -38.19 0.83 25.65
N GLN A 96 -37.23 -0.10 25.51
CA GLN A 96 -36.36 -0.59 26.59
C GLN A 96 -35.33 0.47 27.03
N PRO A 97 -34.89 0.48 28.31
CA PRO A 97 -34.02 1.51 28.87
C PRO A 97 -32.52 1.27 28.62
N ALA A 98 -31.79 2.38 28.50
CA ALA A 98 -30.34 2.47 28.33
C ALA A 98 -29.54 2.01 29.56
N SER A 99 -28.36 1.46 29.29
CA SER A 99 -27.35 1.06 30.28
C SER A 99 -26.78 2.27 31.03
N LYS A 100 -26.76 2.17 32.37
CA LYS A 100 -26.15 3.17 33.26
C LYS A 100 -24.61 3.09 33.17
N GLN A 101 -23.95 4.20 32.83
CA GLN A 101 -22.52 4.38 33.05
C GLN A 101 -22.25 4.80 34.51
N PRO A 102 -21.19 4.31 35.19
CA PRO A 102 -20.84 4.79 36.52
C PRO A 102 -20.08 6.12 36.46
N LEU A 103 -20.49 7.08 37.31
CA LEU A 103 -19.75 8.31 37.61
C LEU A 103 -18.44 7.96 38.35
N LEU A 104 -17.29 8.41 37.85
CA LEU A 104 -15.99 8.32 38.52
C LEU A 104 -15.74 9.61 39.30
N VAL A 105 -15.72 9.52 40.63
CA VAL A 105 -15.31 10.61 41.53
C VAL A 105 -13.87 10.30 41.98
N ILE A 106 -12.91 11.18 41.63
CA ILE A 106 -11.50 11.05 42.01
C ILE A 106 -11.25 11.92 43.24
N GLY A 107 -11.03 11.29 44.40
CA GLY A 107 -10.49 11.92 45.60
C GLY A 107 -9.01 11.59 45.75
N LEU A 108 -8.15 12.62 45.80
CA LEU A 108 -6.72 12.48 46.09
C LEU A 108 -6.51 12.46 47.61
N VAL A 109 -6.03 11.34 48.14
CA VAL A 109 -5.51 11.25 49.52
C VAL A 109 -4.00 11.10 49.44
N ARG A 110 -3.25 12.06 50.01
CA ARG A 110 -1.81 11.91 50.27
C ARG A 110 -1.63 11.18 51.60
N PRO A 111 -0.78 10.16 51.71
CA PRO A 111 -0.40 9.63 53.01
C PRO A 111 0.75 10.47 53.58
N ASN A 112 0.54 11.07 54.75
CA ASN A 112 1.64 11.49 55.62
C ASN A 112 1.73 10.49 56.77
N ALA A 113 2.94 9.99 57.01
CA ALA A 113 3.28 9.23 58.19
C ALA A 113 3.46 10.20 59.37
N HIS A 114 2.65 10.00 60.42
CA HIS A 114 2.91 10.18 61.86
C HIS A 114 1.66 10.62 62.61
N GLU A 115 1.37 9.84 63.66
CA GLU A 115 0.62 10.13 64.90
C GLU A 115 -0.81 10.68 64.84
N GLY A 116 -1.68 10.06 65.65
CA GLY A 116 -3.12 10.28 65.64
C GLY A 116 -3.56 11.59 66.28
N ASN A 117 -4.55 12.24 65.66
CA ASN A 117 -5.78 12.67 66.33
C ASN A 117 -6.82 13.12 65.29
N CYS A 118 -8.10 12.97 65.64
CA CYS A 118 -9.25 13.41 64.85
C CYS A 118 -9.29 14.95 64.71
N SER A 119 -9.37 15.49 63.49
CA SER A 119 -10.10 16.74 63.21
C SER A 119 -10.36 16.93 61.71
N ALA A 120 -11.55 17.43 61.40
CA ALA A 120 -12.09 17.66 60.07
C ALA A 120 -11.39 18.83 59.36
N GLN A 121 -11.21 18.74 58.03
CA GLN A 121 -11.03 19.93 57.19
C GLN A 121 -11.55 19.75 55.76
N LEU A 122 -12.28 20.79 55.33
CA LEU A 122 -12.99 20.98 54.08
C LEU A 122 -12.07 21.00 52.84
N ALA A 123 -12.49 20.32 51.77
CA ALA A 123 -11.90 20.45 50.44
C ALA A 123 -12.65 21.51 49.62
N TRP A 124 -11.93 22.51 49.11
CA TRP A 124 -12.40 23.48 48.14
C TRP A 124 -12.56 22.84 46.76
N VAL A 125 -13.73 23.02 46.14
CA VAL A 125 -14.01 22.60 44.75
C VAL A 125 -13.82 23.80 43.83
N PHE A 126 -12.86 23.72 42.90
CA PHE A 126 -12.79 24.64 41.76
C PHE A 126 -13.62 24.06 40.61
N GLN A 127 -14.65 24.81 40.23
CA GLN A 127 -15.68 24.44 39.27
C GLN A 127 -15.34 25.07 37.91
N TYR A 128 -15.05 24.26 36.89
CA TYR A 128 -14.96 24.74 35.50
C TYR A 128 -16.31 24.55 34.79
N ARG A 129 -16.86 25.68 34.35
CA ARG A 129 -18.17 25.87 33.74
C ARG A 129 -18.14 25.44 32.27
N VAL A 130 -19.07 24.59 31.86
CA VAL A 130 -19.48 24.44 30.45
C VAL A 130 -21.00 24.63 30.40
N ASP A 131 -21.39 25.71 29.73
CA ASP A 131 -22.77 26.16 29.54
C ASP A 131 -23.53 25.34 28.49
N ARG A 132 -24.86 25.39 28.65
CA ARG A 132 -25.95 24.96 27.74
C ARG A 132 -26.29 23.47 27.69
N PHE A 133 -27.31 23.08 28.46
CA PHE A 133 -28.64 22.74 27.91
C PHE A 133 -29.67 22.85 29.05
N GLY A 134 -30.67 23.70 28.86
CA GLY A 134 -31.74 23.93 29.83
C GLY A 134 -32.90 22.94 29.66
N GLY A 135 -33.68 22.76 30.73
CA GLY A 135 -34.97 22.07 30.67
C GLY A 135 -35.35 21.28 31.92
N SER A 136 -35.81 22.02 32.95
CA SER A 136 -36.90 21.69 33.89
C SER A 136 -37.14 20.24 34.36
N GLY A 137 -37.07 20.07 35.70
CA GLY A 137 -38.01 19.23 36.46
C GLY A 137 -37.44 17.93 37.03
N LEU A 138 -37.14 17.91 38.34
CA LEU A 138 -38.06 17.32 39.33
C LEU A 138 -37.43 17.40 40.74
N SER A 139 -38.19 18.00 41.64
CA SER A 139 -38.06 17.92 43.08
C SER A 139 -39.04 16.88 43.60
N ARG A 140 -38.57 16.02 44.53
CA ARG A 140 -39.28 15.21 45.56
C ARG A 140 -38.50 13.90 45.76
N ALA A 141 -37.87 13.70 46.91
CA ALA A 141 -38.46 13.10 48.12
C ALA A 141 -38.93 11.67 47.83
N GLY A 142 -38.54 10.62 48.55
CA GLY A 142 -37.79 10.49 49.78
C GLY A 142 -37.85 9.01 50.18
N ASN A 143 -36.96 8.61 51.08
CA ASN A 143 -37.08 7.49 52.01
C ASN A 143 -37.96 6.30 51.62
N SER A 144 -37.34 5.19 51.27
CA SER A 144 -37.63 3.87 51.87
C SER A 144 -36.81 2.81 51.15
N LEU A 145 -35.89 2.16 51.87
CA LEU A 145 -35.56 0.73 51.76
C LEU A 145 -34.36 0.42 52.65
N CYS A 146 -34.60 0.48 53.95
CA CYS A 146 -33.87 -0.32 54.93
C CYS A 146 -34.74 -1.53 55.28
N ARG A 147 -34.35 -2.72 54.83
CA ARG A 147 -34.42 -4.01 55.56
C ARG A 147 -34.15 -5.16 54.59
N GLY A 148 -33.17 -5.99 54.92
CA GLY A 148 -32.84 -7.21 54.19
C GLY A 148 -31.50 -7.78 54.63
N THR A 149 -31.53 -8.56 55.71
CA THR A 149 -30.46 -9.40 56.25
C THR A 149 -30.10 -10.53 55.27
N GLY A 150 -28.80 -10.80 55.03
CA GLY A 150 -28.38 -12.02 54.34
C GLY A 150 -26.91 -12.09 53.87
N ASN A 151 -26.09 -12.78 54.67
CA ASN A 151 -24.85 -13.54 54.37
C ASN A 151 -23.55 -12.85 53.86
N PRO A 152 -22.37 -13.11 54.47
CA PRO A 152 -21.10 -12.48 54.10
C PRO A 152 -20.17 -13.46 53.34
N THR A 153 -20.34 -13.63 52.04
CA THR A 153 -19.33 -14.35 51.22
C THR A 153 -19.35 -13.84 49.79
N GLU A 154 -18.49 -12.88 49.49
CA GLU A 154 -17.75 -12.69 48.22
C GLU A 154 -17.11 -11.29 48.24
N ARG A 155 -15.97 -11.13 48.92
CA ARG A 155 -15.07 -10.00 48.64
C ARG A 155 -14.21 -10.38 47.44
N ARG A 156 -14.69 -10.10 46.22
CA ARG A 156 -13.80 -9.98 45.06
C ARG A 156 -12.99 -8.70 45.20
N LEU A 157 -11.77 -8.84 45.69
CA LEU A 157 -10.74 -7.81 45.63
C LEU A 157 -10.37 -7.60 44.15
N LEU A 158 -11.00 -6.61 43.52
CA LEU A 158 -10.56 -6.09 42.23
C LEU A 158 -9.32 -5.23 42.48
N VAL A 159 -8.14 -5.86 42.48
CA VAL A 159 -6.86 -5.15 42.49
C VAL A 159 -6.72 -4.47 41.12
N ILE A 160 -7.15 -3.22 41.03
CA ILE A 160 -6.79 -2.36 39.90
C ILE A 160 -5.32 -1.99 40.11
N ALA A 161 -4.43 -2.67 39.40
CA ALA A 161 -3.04 -2.26 39.28
C ALA A 161 -3.00 -0.86 38.66
N VAL A 162 -2.83 0.16 39.49
CA VAL A 162 -2.51 1.51 39.05
C VAL A 162 -1.09 1.45 38.52
N SER A 163 -0.94 1.35 37.19
CA SER A 163 0.36 1.49 36.55
C SER A 163 0.92 2.88 36.92
N PRO A 164 2.07 2.99 37.57
CA PRO A 164 2.67 4.29 37.83
C PRO A 164 3.05 4.90 36.48
N TRP A 165 2.51 6.08 36.20
CA TRP A 165 3.07 7.11 35.34
C TRP A 165 4.00 6.59 34.24
N ILE A 166 3.42 6.19 33.11
CA ILE A 166 4.14 6.15 31.84
C ILE A 166 4.58 7.59 31.57
N GLY A 167 5.84 7.89 31.87
CA GLY A 167 6.51 9.06 31.33
C GLY A 167 6.28 9.05 29.83
N ILE A 168 5.51 10.03 29.34
CA ILE A 168 5.38 10.27 27.91
C ILE A 168 6.72 10.85 27.48
N GLU A 169 7.73 9.98 27.30
CA GLU A 169 8.77 10.29 26.32
C GLU A 169 8.03 10.42 24.99
N MET A 170 7.74 11.66 24.60
CA MET A 170 7.31 11.97 23.24
C MET A 170 8.47 11.60 22.31
N ASN A 171 8.55 10.31 21.99
CA ASN A 171 9.46 9.78 20.99
C ASN A 171 9.22 10.61 19.73
N LEU A 172 10.27 11.15 19.10
CA LEU A 172 10.16 11.99 17.90
C LEU A 172 9.29 11.31 16.83
N ALA A 173 9.34 9.98 16.78
CA ALA A 173 8.49 9.14 15.95
C ALA A 173 6.98 9.23 16.31
N THR A 174 6.60 9.40 17.57
CA THR A 174 5.20 9.60 17.98
C THR A 174 4.73 11.03 17.70
N PHE A 175 5.62 12.03 17.73
CA PHE A 175 5.27 13.39 17.30
C PHE A 175 5.08 13.49 15.77
N LEU A 176 6.02 12.91 15.00
CA LEU A 176 5.99 12.91 13.53
C LEU A 176 4.92 11.98 12.96
N PHE A 177 4.84 10.73 13.45
CA PHE A 177 3.95 9.69 12.89
C PHE A 177 2.68 9.44 13.72
N GLY A 178 2.53 10.09 14.87
CA GLY A 178 1.36 9.97 15.74
C GLY A 178 1.22 8.63 16.51
N ARG A 179 0.21 8.52 17.38
CA ARG A 179 -0.14 7.32 18.17
C ARG A 179 -0.45 6.09 17.29
N ARG A 180 -0.12 4.88 17.77
CA ARG A 180 -0.47 3.58 17.14
C ARG A 180 -1.99 3.37 17.19
N LEU A 181 -2.59 2.91 16.09
CA LEU A 181 -4.01 2.56 16.01
C LEU A 181 -4.18 1.04 16.16
N ALA A 182 -5.22 0.60 16.86
CA ALA A 182 -5.54 -0.82 16.97
C ALA A 182 -6.25 -1.32 15.69
N ASN A 183 -6.05 -2.58 15.28
CA ASN A 183 -6.69 -3.13 14.07
C ASN A 183 -8.23 -3.01 14.05
N ARG A 184 -8.87 -2.90 15.23
CA ARG A 184 -10.33 -2.73 15.39
C ARG A 184 -10.80 -1.29 15.20
N GLU A 185 -9.90 -0.32 15.28
CA GLU A 185 -10.18 1.10 15.02
C GLU A 185 -10.15 1.43 13.52
N HIS A 186 -9.90 0.42 12.66
CA HIS A 186 -9.91 0.54 11.21
C HIS A 186 -11.32 0.47 10.63
N GLU A 187 -12.19 1.38 11.08
CA GLU A 187 -13.38 1.71 10.31
C GLU A 187 -13.00 2.82 9.33
N ASP A 188 -12.64 2.43 8.11
CA ASP A 188 -12.49 3.38 7.00
C ASP A 188 -13.78 4.20 6.91
N LYS A 189 -13.69 5.49 7.28
CA LYS A 189 -14.82 6.42 7.19
C LYS A 189 -15.23 6.51 5.72
N LYS A 190 -16.34 5.85 5.39
CA LYS A 190 -16.84 5.81 4.02
C LYS A 190 -17.34 7.18 3.61
N ILE A 191 -16.94 7.63 2.42
CA ILE A 191 -17.22 8.98 1.93
C ILE A 191 -18.49 9.03 1.08
N GLY A 192 -19.22 10.16 1.17
CA GLY A 192 -20.35 10.45 0.28
C GLY A 192 -19.90 10.95 -1.09
N TRP A 193 -20.83 11.12 -2.04
CA TRP A 193 -20.48 11.63 -3.38
C TRP A 193 -19.93 13.07 -3.35
N ILE A 194 -20.42 13.91 -2.42
CA ILE A 194 -19.95 15.30 -2.21
C ILE A 194 -18.48 15.29 -1.79
N GLU A 195 -18.10 14.43 -0.86
CA GLU A 195 -16.71 14.30 -0.39
C GLU A 195 -15.82 13.59 -1.42
N ALA A 196 -16.40 12.68 -2.22
CA ALA A 196 -15.68 11.92 -3.22
C ALA A 196 -15.27 12.72 -4.45
N VAL A 197 -16.06 13.72 -4.87
CA VAL A 197 -15.69 14.58 -6.01
C VAL A 197 -14.35 15.27 -5.76
N PRO A 198 -14.11 15.93 -4.61
CA PRO A 198 -12.79 16.40 -4.23
C PRO A 198 -11.79 15.27 -3.98
N ALA A 199 -12.11 14.29 -3.13
CA ALA A 199 -11.11 13.32 -2.69
C ALA A 199 -10.55 12.44 -3.84
N MET A 200 -11.35 12.16 -4.87
CA MET A 200 -10.97 11.29 -6.00
C MET A 200 -10.89 12.02 -7.33
N GLY A 201 -11.58 13.15 -7.48
CA GLY A 201 -11.61 13.92 -8.74
C GLY A 201 -10.55 15.01 -8.84
N LEU A 202 -9.80 15.31 -7.77
CA LEU A 202 -8.73 16.31 -7.77
C LEU A 202 -7.69 16.07 -8.86
N ASP A 203 -7.36 14.81 -9.13
CA ASP A 203 -6.44 14.43 -10.20
C ASP A 203 -6.95 14.86 -11.58
N GLY A 204 -8.20 14.52 -11.91
CA GLY A 204 -8.81 14.93 -13.17
C GLY A 204 -9.08 16.43 -13.27
N LEU A 205 -9.55 17.06 -12.19
CA LEU A 205 -9.77 18.50 -12.16
C LEU A 205 -8.44 19.26 -12.27
N GLY A 206 -7.39 18.79 -11.61
CA GLY A 206 -6.03 19.31 -11.75
C GLY A 206 -5.48 19.14 -13.17
N SER A 207 -5.81 18.02 -13.83
CA SER A 207 -5.40 17.74 -15.22
C SER A 207 -5.92 18.77 -16.23
N SER A 208 -7.07 19.40 -15.95
CA SER A 208 -7.58 20.52 -16.75
C SER A 208 -6.67 21.74 -16.74
N SER A 209 -5.76 21.85 -15.76
CA SER A 209 -4.90 23.01 -15.62
C SER A 209 -3.66 22.97 -16.50
N TYR A 210 -3.02 21.80 -16.62
CA TYR A 210 -1.79 21.64 -17.41
C TYR A 210 -2.04 20.98 -18.78
N GLY A 211 -3.13 20.23 -18.97
CA GLY A 211 -3.39 19.56 -20.24
C GLY A 211 -3.58 20.52 -21.43
N PRO A 212 -4.45 21.54 -21.32
CA PRO A 212 -4.58 22.58 -22.35
C PRO A 212 -3.29 23.37 -22.59
N GLU A 213 -2.57 23.68 -21.52
CA GLU A 213 -1.27 24.32 -21.60
C GLU A 213 -0.27 23.47 -22.37
N ALA A 214 -0.15 22.18 -22.06
CA ALA A 214 0.74 21.26 -22.75
C ALA A 214 0.41 21.08 -24.24
N ALA A 215 -0.87 21.20 -24.63
CA ALA A 215 -1.26 21.21 -26.04
C ALA A 215 -0.82 22.52 -26.72
N LEU A 216 -1.04 23.66 -26.06
CA LEU A 216 -0.62 24.98 -26.54
C LEU A 216 0.91 25.11 -26.64
N THR A 217 1.67 24.51 -25.72
CA THR A 217 3.13 24.50 -25.76
C THR A 217 3.67 23.87 -27.05
N ILE A 218 3.05 22.79 -27.53
CA ILE A 218 3.40 22.17 -28.82
C ILE A 218 3.01 23.06 -30.01
N LEU A 219 1.98 23.89 -29.87
CA LEU A 219 1.50 24.80 -30.92
C LEU A 219 2.22 26.15 -30.95
N ILE A 220 3.14 26.44 -30.01
CA ILE A 220 3.94 27.68 -29.97
C ILE A 220 4.54 28.07 -31.34
N PRO A 221 5.11 27.14 -32.14
CA PRO A 221 5.69 27.50 -33.45
C PRO A 221 4.68 28.04 -34.48
N LEU A 222 3.39 27.83 -34.29
CA LEU A 222 2.32 28.37 -35.15
C LEU A 222 1.92 29.80 -34.75
N GLY A 223 2.40 30.33 -33.63
CA GLY A 223 2.00 31.63 -33.12
C GLY A 223 0.47 31.76 -33.00
N ALA A 224 -0.08 32.88 -33.48
CA ALA A 224 -1.52 33.15 -33.50
C ALA A 224 -2.35 32.10 -34.27
N LEU A 225 -1.78 31.45 -35.30
CA LEU A 225 -2.49 30.38 -36.01
C LEU A 225 -2.75 29.17 -35.10
N GLY A 226 -1.87 28.90 -34.12
CA GLY A 226 -2.03 27.79 -33.18
C GLY A 226 -3.33 27.85 -32.39
N LEU A 227 -3.79 29.07 -32.07
CA LEU A 227 -5.04 29.30 -31.35
C LEU A 227 -6.25 28.84 -32.17
N THR A 228 -6.23 28.94 -33.50
CA THR A 228 -7.35 28.45 -34.31
C THR A 228 -7.52 26.93 -34.26
N TYR A 229 -6.43 26.20 -34.02
CA TYR A 229 -6.41 24.74 -34.00
C TYR A 229 -6.63 24.13 -32.61
N ILE A 230 -6.50 24.91 -31.52
CA ILE A 230 -6.70 24.38 -30.16
C ILE A 230 -8.14 23.91 -29.93
N GLY A 231 -9.12 24.62 -30.47
CA GLY A 231 -10.55 24.29 -30.35
C GLY A 231 -10.87 22.89 -30.91
N PRO A 232 -10.56 22.60 -32.19
CA PRO A 232 -10.71 21.27 -32.76
C PRO A 232 -9.98 20.16 -31.99
N VAL A 233 -8.73 20.42 -31.57
CA VAL A 233 -7.94 19.45 -30.78
C VAL A 233 -8.62 19.13 -29.44
N MET A 234 -9.10 20.15 -28.72
CA MET A 234 -9.83 19.98 -27.48
C MET A 234 -11.20 19.31 -27.69
N GLY A 235 -11.86 19.57 -28.81
CA GLY A 235 -13.08 18.87 -29.22
C GLY A 235 -12.87 17.35 -29.33
N CYS A 236 -11.76 16.92 -29.95
CA CYS A 236 -11.39 15.51 -30.00
C CYS A 236 -11.11 14.91 -28.61
N ILE A 237 -10.44 15.65 -27.73
CA ILE A 237 -10.16 15.24 -26.35
C ILE A 237 -11.47 15.08 -25.56
N VAL A 238 -12.38 16.05 -25.62
CA VAL A 238 -13.69 15.99 -24.95
C VAL A 238 -14.56 14.84 -25.50
N ALA A 239 -14.49 14.56 -26.79
CA ALA A 239 -15.16 13.41 -27.39
C ALA A 239 -14.62 12.08 -26.83
N LEU A 240 -13.29 11.94 -26.73
CA LEU A 240 -12.67 10.76 -26.13
C LEU A 240 -12.99 10.62 -24.64
N LEU A 241 -13.00 11.72 -23.89
CA LEU A 241 -13.44 11.77 -22.49
C LEU A 241 -14.89 11.28 -22.33
N THR A 242 -15.77 11.65 -23.26
CA THR A 242 -17.17 11.21 -23.28
C THR A 242 -17.27 9.70 -23.49
N ILE A 243 -16.47 9.13 -24.39
CA ILE A 243 -16.40 7.68 -24.60
C ILE A 243 -15.93 6.98 -23.32
N LEU A 244 -14.87 7.51 -22.69
CA LEU A 244 -14.33 7.00 -21.42
C LEU A 244 -15.39 7.02 -20.32
N TYR A 245 -16.13 8.12 -20.15
CA TYR A 245 -17.18 8.25 -19.14
C TYR A 245 -18.19 7.11 -19.17
N PHE A 246 -18.74 6.81 -20.35
CA PHE A 246 -19.72 5.75 -20.45
C PHE A 246 -19.11 4.35 -20.23
N SER A 247 -17.87 4.12 -20.68
CA SER A 247 -17.16 2.87 -20.42
C SER A 247 -16.87 2.68 -18.92
N TYR A 248 -16.42 3.72 -18.23
CA TYR A 248 -16.18 3.69 -16.79
C TYR A 248 -17.47 3.50 -15.99
N ARG A 249 -18.60 4.10 -16.40
CA ARG A 249 -19.90 3.80 -15.78
C ARG A 249 -20.24 2.31 -15.84
N GLN A 250 -19.94 1.64 -16.94
CA GLN A 250 -20.16 0.20 -17.07
C GLN A 250 -19.20 -0.61 -16.19
N THR A 251 -17.93 -0.20 -16.14
CA THR A 251 -16.90 -0.82 -15.29
C THR A 251 -17.30 -0.74 -13.81
N LEU A 252 -17.73 0.45 -13.36
CA LEU A 252 -18.21 0.68 -12.00
C LEU A 252 -19.40 -0.23 -11.65
N ALA A 253 -20.33 -0.42 -12.61
CA ALA A 253 -21.50 -1.27 -12.40
C ALA A 253 -21.16 -2.77 -12.32
N ALA A 254 -20.16 -3.23 -13.09
CA ALA A 254 -19.72 -4.62 -13.09
C ALA A 254 -18.83 -4.96 -11.88
N TYR A 255 -18.07 -3.98 -11.37
CA TYR A 255 -17.05 -4.17 -10.34
C TYR A 255 -17.25 -3.24 -9.12
N PRO A 256 -18.19 -3.57 -8.22
CA PRO A 256 -18.58 -2.70 -7.11
C PRO A 256 -17.58 -2.65 -5.95
N THR A 257 -16.74 -3.66 -5.80
CA THR A 257 -15.76 -3.77 -4.70
C THR A 257 -14.38 -3.28 -5.10
N ASN A 258 -13.91 -3.61 -6.31
CA ASN A 258 -12.62 -3.16 -6.85
C ASN A 258 -12.68 -3.06 -8.39
N GLY A 259 -13.04 -1.88 -8.91
CA GLY A 259 -13.24 -1.64 -10.35
C GLY A 259 -12.01 -1.16 -11.13
N GLY A 260 -10.83 -1.22 -10.52
CA GLY A 260 -9.59 -0.76 -11.15
C GLY A 260 -9.10 -1.64 -12.30
N ALA A 261 -8.36 -1.03 -13.24
CA ALA A 261 -7.88 -1.69 -14.46
C ALA A 261 -7.11 -3.00 -14.20
N TYR A 262 -6.37 -3.09 -13.07
CA TYR A 262 -5.67 -4.31 -12.66
C TYR A 262 -6.62 -5.51 -12.46
N VAL A 263 -7.72 -5.31 -11.73
CA VAL A 263 -8.69 -6.37 -11.39
C VAL A 263 -9.47 -6.77 -12.63
N VAL A 264 -9.94 -5.79 -13.41
CA VAL A 264 -10.64 -6.02 -14.68
C VAL A 264 -9.77 -6.83 -15.65
N ALA A 265 -8.49 -6.48 -15.78
CA ALA A 265 -7.55 -7.21 -16.63
C ALA A 265 -7.30 -8.63 -16.13
N LYS A 266 -7.13 -8.80 -14.81
CA LYS A 266 -6.83 -10.11 -14.19
C LYS A 266 -7.96 -11.11 -14.41
N GLU A 267 -9.21 -10.67 -14.23
CA GLU A 267 -10.37 -11.56 -14.36
C GLU A 267 -10.76 -11.86 -15.81
N ASN A 268 -10.56 -10.89 -16.73
CA ASN A 268 -11.04 -11.03 -18.10
C ASN A 268 -9.95 -11.42 -19.11
N LEU A 269 -8.72 -10.90 -18.96
CA LEU A 269 -7.62 -11.03 -19.93
C LEU A 269 -6.47 -11.94 -19.47
N GLY A 270 -6.32 -12.15 -18.16
CA GLY A 270 -5.34 -13.08 -17.58
C GLY A 270 -4.11 -12.41 -16.96
N GLU A 271 -3.06 -13.21 -16.73
CA GLU A 271 -1.88 -12.80 -15.93
C GLU A 271 -1.09 -11.67 -16.58
N TYR A 272 -0.63 -11.83 -17.83
CA TYR A 272 0.24 -10.83 -18.46
C TYR A 272 -0.43 -9.46 -18.64
N PRO A 273 -1.67 -9.35 -19.15
CA PRO A 273 -2.33 -8.05 -19.28
C PRO A 273 -2.61 -7.39 -17.93
N SER A 274 -2.86 -8.17 -16.87
CA SER A 274 -2.99 -7.60 -15.52
C SER A 274 -1.68 -7.08 -14.96
N LEU A 275 -0.55 -7.75 -15.18
CA LEU A 275 0.77 -7.23 -14.80
C LEU A 275 1.12 -5.96 -15.59
N LEU A 276 0.74 -5.89 -16.86
CA LEU A 276 0.89 -4.69 -17.68
C LEU A 276 0.08 -3.51 -17.11
N ALA A 277 -1.19 -3.75 -16.74
CA ALA A 277 -2.02 -2.74 -16.08
C ALA A 277 -1.47 -2.34 -14.70
N ALA A 278 -0.98 -3.29 -13.91
CA ALA A 278 -0.37 -2.99 -12.60
C ALA A 278 0.89 -2.12 -12.74
N ALA A 279 1.80 -2.49 -13.65
CA ALA A 279 3.02 -1.73 -13.89
C ALA A 279 2.71 -0.31 -14.39
N ALA A 280 1.76 -0.18 -15.34
CA ALA A 280 1.32 1.11 -15.85
C ALA A 280 0.71 1.97 -14.74
N LEU A 281 -0.23 1.45 -13.94
CA LEU A 281 -0.83 2.17 -12.81
C LEU A 281 0.20 2.56 -11.73
N MET A 282 1.18 1.70 -11.46
CA MET A 282 2.24 2.01 -10.48
C MET A 282 3.08 3.21 -10.93
N ILE A 283 3.45 3.24 -12.21
CA ILE A 283 4.21 4.35 -12.81
C ILE A 283 3.34 5.60 -12.87
N ASP A 284 2.08 5.45 -13.27
CA ASP A 284 1.08 6.51 -13.36
C ASP A 284 0.89 7.24 -12.03
N TYR A 285 0.73 6.51 -10.92
CA TYR A 285 0.65 7.12 -9.59
C TYR A 285 1.93 7.87 -9.18
N VAL A 286 3.12 7.36 -9.54
CA VAL A 286 4.38 8.05 -9.26
C VAL A 286 4.46 9.36 -10.06
N LEU A 287 4.07 9.31 -11.34
CA LEU A 287 4.06 10.46 -12.24
C LEU A 287 3.00 11.48 -11.84
N ASN A 288 1.82 11.07 -11.40
CA ASN A 288 0.79 11.98 -10.90
C ASN A 288 1.29 12.80 -9.70
N VAL A 289 1.99 12.18 -8.74
CA VAL A 289 2.60 12.96 -7.63
C VAL A 289 3.60 13.99 -8.16
N ALA A 290 4.47 13.60 -9.10
CA ALA A 290 5.47 14.50 -9.66
C ALA A 290 4.85 15.64 -10.49
N VAL A 291 3.91 15.32 -11.39
CA VAL A 291 3.21 16.27 -12.27
C VAL A 291 2.32 17.20 -11.47
N GLY A 292 1.51 16.67 -10.54
CA GLY A 292 0.61 17.48 -9.70
C GLY A 292 1.39 18.49 -8.85
N VAL A 293 2.46 18.05 -8.19
CA VAL A 293 3.28 18.97 -7.37
C VAL A 293 4.06 19.98 -8.21
N SER A 294 4.66 19.57 -9.34
CA SER A 294 5.38 20.50 -10.23
C SER A 294 4.46 21.53 -10.88
N ALA A 295 3.29 21.12 -11.36
CA ALA A 295 2.27 22.03 -11.89
C ALA A 295 1.75 22.98 -10.80
N GLY A 296 1.54 22.48 -9.58
CA GLY A 296 1.13 23.29 -8.44
C GLY A 296 2.14 24.38 -8.12
N VAL A 297 3.42 24.02 -8.03
CA VAL A 297 4.51 24.98 -7.84
C VAL A 297 4.64 25.92 -9.05
N GLY A 298 4.38 25.46 -10.27
CA GLY A 298 4.29 26.31 -11.46
C GLY A 298 3.20 27.39 -11.35
N ALA A 299 2.04 27.04 -10.80
CA ALA A 299 0.98 28.00 -10.49
C ALA A 299 1.41 29.01 -9.40
N LEU A 300 2.14 28.56 -8.38
CA LEU A 300 2.70 29.43 -7.35
C LEU A 300 3.70 30.43 -7.93
N VAL A 301 4.61 29.98 -8.79
CA VAL A 301 5.58 30.84 -9.49
C VAL A 301 4.89 31.83 -10.41
N SER A 302 3.80 31.44 -11.06
CA SER A 302 3.00 32.36 -11.88
C SER A 302 2.38 33.51 -11.07
N ALA A 303 2.03 33.26 -9.80
CA ALA A 303 1.53 34.30 -8.89
C ALA A 303 2.65 35.10 -8.21
N MET A 304 3.82 34.48 -8.00
CA MET A 304 5.00 35.07 -7.36
C MET A 304 6.28 34.72 -8.15
N PRO A 305 6.63 35.51 -9.19
CA PRO A 305 7.74 35.18 -10.09
C PRO A 305 9.11 35.07 -9.42
N SER A 306 9.32 35.73 -8.27
CA SER A 306 10.58 35.66 -7.50
C SER A 306 10.91 34.27 -6.96
N LEU A 307 9.95 33.34 -6.94
CA LEU A 307 10.13 31.96 -6.51
C LEU A 307 10.62 31.02 -7.61
N HIS A 308 10.75 31.49 -8.86
CA HIS A 308 11.16 30.67 -10.01
C HIS A 308 12.48 29.89 -9.78
N PRO A 309 13.55 30.46 -9.19
CA PRO A 309 14.79 29.72 -8.92
C PRO A 309 14.63 28.56 -7.93
N TYR A 310 13.54 28.54 -7.16
CA TYR A 310 13.30 27.58 -6.08
C TYR A 310 12.26 26.51 -6.44
N ILE A 311 11.88 26.36 -7.72
CA ILE A 311 10.88 25.36 -8.18
C ILE A 311 11.18 23.97 -7.63
N LEU A 312 12.39 23.44 -7.84
CA LEU A 312 12.76 22.10 -7.41
C LEU A 312 12.74 21.94 -5.87
N PRO A 313 13.41 22.80 -5.07
CA PRO A 313 13.29 22.75 -3.61
C PRO A 313 11.85 22.82 -3.11
N LEU A 314 11.01 23.69 -3.68
CA LEU A 314 9.61 23.82 -3.30
C LEU A 314 8.83 22.53 -3.59
N CYS A 315 9.05 21.91 -4.76
CA CYS A 315 8.43 20.63 -5.10
C CYS A 315 8.79 19.54 -4.08
N LEU A 316 10.08 19.42 -3.72
CA LEU A 316 10.54 18.43 -2.75
C LEU A 316 9.96 18.67 -1.35
N VAL A 317 9.85 19.93 -0.92
CA VAL A 317 9.22 20.30 0.35
C VAL A 317 7.74 19.93 0.35
N VAL A 318 7.01 20.21 -0.74
CA VAL A 318 5.59 19.84 -0.87
C VAL A 318 5.42 18.31 -0.81
N VAL A 319 6.22 17.55 -1.57
CA VAL A 319 6.19 16.08 -1.52
C VAL A 319 6.47 15.57 -0.11
N LEU A 320 7.44 16.15 0.60
CA LEU A 320 7.75 15.79 1.97
C LEU A 320 6.58 16.05 2.91
N ILE A 321 5.93 17.22 2.82
CA ILE A 321 4.76 17.58 3.63
C ILE A 321 3.60 16.61 3.39
N VAL A 322 3.27 16.33 2.12
CA VAL A 322 2.19 15.41 1.76
C VAL A 322 2.51 13.98 2.21
N THR A 323 3.77 13.57 2.13
CA THR A 323 4.24 12.26 2.62
C THR A 323 4.06 12.15 4.13
N LEU A 324 4.47 13.16 4.89
CA LEU A 324 4.29 13.19 6.35
C LEU A 324 2.81 13.19 6.75
N ALA A 325 1.96 13.92 6.04
CA ALA A 325 0.52 13.91 6.25
C ALA A 325 -0.07 12.51 6.03
N ASN A 326 0.33 11.81 4.97
CA ASN A 326 -0.14 10.46 4.66
C ASN A 326 0.41 9.39 5.61
N LEU A 327 1.66 9.51 6.08
CA LEU A 327 2.23 8.62 7.10
C LEU A 327 1.56 8.81 8.46
N ARG A 328 1.14 10.04 8.78
CA ARG A 328 0.33 10.35 9.96
C ARG A 328 -1.10 9.82 9.80
N GLY A 329 -1.59 9.54 8.60
CA GLY A 329 -2.92 9.01 8.38
C GLY A 329 -4.00 10.09 8.44
N THR A 330 -4.72 10.23 7.33
CA THR A 330 -5.61 11.36 7.02
C THR A 330 -7.06 11.08 7.45
N GLY A 331 -7.28 10.69 8.71
CA GLY A 331 -8.60 10.32 9.23
C GLY A 331 -9.67 11.43 9.21
N GLU A 332 -9.27 12.69 8.99
CA GLU A 332 -10.14 13.88 9.06
C GLU A 332 -10.25 14.65 7.73
N ALA A 333 -9.67 14.14 6.66
CA ALA A 333 -9.29 14.99 5.53
C ALA A 333 -10.40 15.30 4.50
N GLY A 334 -11.57 14.66 4.58
CA GLY A 334 -12.65 14.87 3.60
C GLY A 334 -13.07 16.35 3.42
N TRP A 335 -13.20 17.09 4.53
CA TRP A 335 -13.52 18.53 4.48
C TRP A 335 -12.32 19.38 4.04
N LEU A 336 -11.11 18.99 4.46
CA LEU A 336 -9.87 19.68 4.11
C LEU A 336 -9.58 19.61 2.60
N PHE A 337 -9.98 18.52 1.93
CA PHE A 337 -9.91 18.39 0.46
C PHE A 337 -11.05 19.11 -0.27
N ALA A 338 -12.23 19.18 0.33
CA ALA A 338 -13.43 19.69 -0.33
C ALA A 338 -13.40 21.21 -0.57
N LEU A 339 -12.98 21.98 0.43
CA LEU A 339 -13.05 23.44 0.35
C LEU A 339 -12.21 24.03 -0.81
N PRO A 340 -10.92 23.72 -0.97
CA PRO A 340 -10.12 24.29 -2.06
C PRO A 340 -10.65 23.86 -3.44
N THR A 341 -11.15 22.64 -3.55
CA THR A 341 -11.66 22.08 -4.81
C THR A 341 -12.93 22.80 -5.27
N TYR A 342 -13.88 23.05 -4.38
CA TYR A 342 -15.09 23.76 -4.75
C TYR A 342 -14.82 25.24 -5.06
N VAL A 343 -13.90 25.88 -4.33
CA VAL A 343 -13.45 27.24 -4.67
C VAL A 343 -12.83 27.26 -6.07
N PHE A 344 -11.95 26.31 -6.39
CA PHE A 344 -11.40 26.14 -7.73
C PHE A 344 -12.49 26.02 -8.80
N ILE A 345 -13.43 25.07 -8.62
CA ILE A 345 -14.52 24.86 -9.59
C ILE A 345 -15.33 26.15 -9.80
N ILE A 346 -15.72 26.83 -8.72
CA ILE A 346 -16.53 28.05 -8.79
C ILE A 346 -15.76 29.19 -9.47
N CYS A 347 -14.49 29.41 -9.10
CA CYS A 347 -13.67 30.46 -9.70
C CYS A 347 -13.46 30.23 -11.19
N PHE A 348 -13.02 29.03 -11.60
CA PHE A 348 -12.68 28.78 -13.00
C PHE A 348 -13.92 28.63 -13.89
N LEU A 349 -14.98 27.98 -13.43
CA LEU A 349 -16.25 28.00 -14.18
C LEU A 349 -16.87 29.40 -14.23
N GLY A 350 -16.68 30.22 -13.20
CA GLY A 350 -17.13 31.62 -13.19
C GLY A 350 -16.41 32.46 -14.23
N VAL A 351 -15.08 32.36 -14.31
CA VAL A 351 -14.27 33.04 -15.34
C VAL A 351 -14.64 32.52 -16.73
N ILE A 352 -14.84 31.21 -16.88
CA ILE A 352 -15.28 30.61 -18.13
C ILE A 352 -16.66 31.12 -18.56
N GLY A 353 -17.61 31.15 -17.62
CA GLY A 353 -18.96 31.64 -17.86
C GLY A 353 -18.97 33.11 -18.26
N TYR A 354 -18.19 33.95 -17.59
CA TYR A 354 -18.04 35.36 -17.95
C TYR A 354 -17.47 35.54 -19.35
N GLY A 355 -16.39 34.83 -19.69
CA GLY A 355 -15.80 34.87 -21.03
C GLY A 355 -16.76 34.41 -22.11
N LEU A 356 -17.52 33.33 -21.88
CA LEU A 356 -18.52 32.84 -22.83
C LEU A 356 -19.68 33.83 -23.04
N VAL A 357 -20.16 34.48 -21.97
CA VAL A 357 -21.20 35.50 -22.09
C VAL A 357 -20.70 36.69 -22.90
N ALA A 358 -19.47 37.14 -22.67
CA ALA A 358 -18.86 38.22 -23.46
C ALA A 358 -18.79 37.87 -24.96
N ILE A 359 -18.38 36.63 -25.29
CA ILE A 359 -18.36 36.11 -26.66
C ILE A 359 -19.76 36.15 -27.31
N VAL A 360 -20.78 35.70 -26.58
CA VAL A 360 -22.18 35.65 -27.08
C VAL A 360 -22.75 37.05 -27.29
N LEU A 361 -22.41 38.00 -26.43
CA LEU A 361 -22.83 39.40 -26.54
C LEU A 361 -22.12 40.15 -27.68
N GLY A 362 -21.11 39.54 -28.32
CA GLY A 362 -20.35 40.15 -29.42
C GLY A 362 -19.42 41.27 -28.99
N GLU A 363 -19.31 41.53 -27.69
CA GLU A 363 -18.26 42.37 -27.13
C GLU A 363 -16.97 41.54 -27.17
N LYS A 364 -15.93 42.01 -27.88
CA LYS A 364 -14.58 41.48 -27.62
C LYS A 364 -14.13 42.13 -26.32
N PRO A 365 -14.18 41.44 -25.16
CA PRO A 365 -13.73 42.06 -23.92
C PRO A 365 -12.26 42.42 -24.09
N ALA A 366 -11.94 43.71 -23.93
CA ALA A 366 -10.55 44.12 -23.87
C ALA A 366 -9.92 43.42 -22.65
N PRO A 367 -8.76 42.76 -22.80
CA PRO A 367 -8.12 42.11 -21.68
C PRO A 367 -7.78 43.17 -20.62
N VAL A 368 -8.17 42.92 -19.37
CA VAL A 368 -7.85 43.79 -18.23
C VAL A 368 -6.33 43.88 -18.05
N VAL A 369 -5.64 42.76 -18.28
CA VAL A 369 -4.19 42.68 -18.39
C VAL A 369 -3.87 42.02 -19.72
N SER A 370 -3.13 42.73 -20.59
CA SER A 370 -2.73 42.19 -21.89
C SER A 370 -1.86 40.95 -21.70
N PRO A 371 -2.22 39.81 -22.30
CA PRO A 371 -1.37 38.63 -22.32
C PRO A 371 -0.04 38.93 -23.01
N PRO A 372 1.05 38.22 -22.65
CA PRO A 372 2.32 38.42 -23.32
C PRO A 372 2.25 38.08 -24.82
N PRO A 373 3.06 38.77 -25.66
CA PRO A 373 2.95 38.66 -27.10
C PRO A 373 3.23 37.24 -27.58
N LEU A 374 2.38 36.75 -28.49
CA LEU A 374 2.56 35.46 -29.13
C LEU A 374 3.83 35.44 -29.98
N SER A 375 4.46 34.27 -30.06
CA SER A 375 5.62 34.07 -30.94
C SER A 375 5.21 34.28 -32.41
N PRO A 376 6.11 34.85 -33.26
CA PRO A 376 5.83 34.96 -34.68
C PRO A 376 5.65 33.58 -35.31
N ILE A 377 4.87 33.52 -36.39
CA ILE A 377 4.62 32.27 -37.12
C ILE A 377 5.95 31.77 -37.69
N ALA A 378 6.46 30.66 -37.15
CA ALA A 378 7.73 30.06 -37.55
C ALA A 378 7.55 28.91 -38.54
N GLN A 379 6.40 28.22 -38.51
CA GLN A 379 6.07 27.11 -39.40
C GLN A 379 4.57 27.05 -39.73
N GLY A 380 4.22 26.34 -40.81
CA GLY A 380 2.83 26.05 -41.17
C GLY A 380 2.22 24.92 -40.33
N ALA A 381 0.89 24.87 -40.26
CA ALA A 381 0.17 23.80 -39.58
C ALA A 381 0.37 22.47 -40.33
N THR A 382 0.99 21.49 -39.67
CA THR A 382 1.14 20.12 -40.21
C THR A 382 0.25 19.15 -39.42
N ILE A 383 -0.23 18.10 -40.09
CA ILE A 383 -1.03 17.04 -39.43
C ILE A 383 -0.24 16.42 -38.28
N TRP A 384 1.06 16.21 -38.45
CA TRP A 384 1.94 15.70 -37.40
C TRP A 384 1.93 16.60 -36.16
N LEU A 385 2.06 17.93 -36.33
CA LEU A 385 2.03 18.87 -35.21
C LEU A 385 0.69 18.86 -34.47
N LEU A 386 -0.43 18.74 -35.21
CA LEU A 386 -1.77 18.63 -34.60
C LEU A 386 -1.95 17.31 -33.83
N MET A 387 -1.47 16.19 -34.38
CA MET A 387 -1.45 14.90 -33.67
C MET A 387 -0.59 14.96 -32.41
N HIS A 388 0.51 15.71 -32.44
CA HIS A 388 1.41 15.90 -31.32
C HIS A 388 0.80 16.79 -30.23
N ALA A 389 0.12 17.87 -30.62
CA ALA A 389 -0.65 18.71 -29.70
C ALA A 389 -1.81 17.91 -29.07
N PHE A 390 -2.50 17.08 -29.85
CA PHE A 390 -3.52 16.15 -29.34
C PHE A 390 -2.92 15.16 -28.32
N ALA A 391 -1.80 14.52 -28.64
CA ALA A 391 -1.12 13.60 -27.71
C ALA A 391 -0.73 14.28 -26.40
N SER A 392 -0.24 15.53 -26.46
CA SER A 392 0.11 16.34 -25.29
C SER A 392 -1.14 16.71 -24.46
N GLY A 393 -2.19 17.16 -25.13
CA GLY A 393 -3.46 17.56 -24.50
C GLY A 393 -4.27 16.40 -23.95
N CYS A 394 -4.06 15.17 -24.42
CA CYS A 394 -4.71 13.98 -23.88
C CYS A 394 -4.44 13.75 -22.39
N THR A 395 -3.36 14.35 -21.85
CA THR A 395 -3.07 14.35 -20.42
C THR A 395 -4.13 15.07 -19.58
N ALA A 396 -4.99 15.90 -20.20
CA ALA A 396 -6.08 16.56 -19.50
C ALA A 396 -7.19 15.59 -19.03
N MET A 397 -7.22 14.36 -19.53
CA MET A 397 -8.24 13.35 -19.20
C MET A 397 -7.82 12.35 -18.12
N THR A 398 -6.58 12.42 -17.64
CA THR A 398 -6.09 11.54 -16.58
C THR A 398 -6.84 11.81 -15.27
N GLY A 399 -6.89 10.84 -14.36
CA GLY A 399 -7.55 10.98 -13.07
C GLY A 399 -9.03 10.61 -13.03
N VAL A 400 -9.69 10.35 -14.17
CA VAL A 400 -11.07 9.81 -14.18
C VAL A 400 -11.15 8.38 -13.64
N GLU A 401 -10.06 7.63 -13.80
CA GLU A 401 -9.87 6.28 -13.29
C GLU A 401 -9.72 6.22 -11.77
N ALA A 402 -9.35 7.31 -11.11
CA ALA A 402 -9.20 7.36 -9.66
C ALA A 402 -10.50 6.96 -8.95
N VAL A 403 -11.66 7.32 -9.50
CA VAL A 403 -12.98 6.91 -8.97
C VAL A 403 -13.16 5.39 -9.06
N SER A 404 -12.74 4.77 -10.17
CA SER A 404 -12.84 3.31 -10.36
C SER A 404 -11.88 2.53 -9.46
N ASN A 405 -10.69 3.08 -9.21
CA ASN A 405 -9.69 2.51 -8.31
C ASN A 405 -10.11 2.68 -6.82
N GLY A 406 -10.90 3.72 -6.52
CA GLY A 406 -11.32 4.10 -5.17
C GLY A 406 -12.65 3.50 -4.68
N MET A 407 -13.24 2.56 -5.40
CA MET A 407 -14.62 2.09 -5.15
C MET A 407 -14.90 1.60 -3.73
N GLY A 408 -13.92 0.98 -3.07
CA GLY A 408 -14.05 0.50 -1.69
C GLY A 408 -14.28 1.60 -0.65
N SER A 409 -13.99 2.87 -0.95
CA SER A 409 -14.11 3.98 -0.01
C SER A 409 -15.48 4.66 0.03
N PHE A 410 -16.37 4.36 -0.92
CA PHE A 410 -17.70 4.97 -0.97
C PHE A 410 -18.66 4.44 0.10
N ARG A 411 -19.50 5.33 0.64
CA ARG A 411 -20.62 4.97 1.52
C ARG A 411 -21.73 4.29 0.72
N GLN A 412 -22.44 3.36 1.35
CA GLN A 412 -23.61 2.73 0.73
C GLN A 412 -24.74 3.76 0.52
N PRO A 413 -25.44 3.75 -0.63
CA PRO A 413 -25.26 2.84 -1.78
C PRO A 413 -24.06 3.21 -2.67
N VAL A 414 -23.08 2.31 -2.76
CA VAL A 414 -21.77 2.53 -3.42
C VAL A 414 -21.93 2.89 -4.89
N MET A 415 -22.76 2.14 -5.62
CA MET A 415 -23.02 2.36 -7.05
C MET A 415 -23.54 3.75 -7.35
N ARG A 416 -24.59 4.19 -6.66
CA ARG A 416 -25.21 5.49 -6.92
C ARG A 416 -24.21 6.62 -6.65
N ASN A 417 -23.50 6.55 -5.53
CA ASN A 417 -22.55 7.59 -5.14
C ASN A 417 -21.37 7.68 -6.13
N ALA A 418 -20.81 6.54 -6.55
CA ALA A 418 -19.71 6.51 -7.51
C ALA A 418 -20.12 7.02 -8.90
N HIS A 419 -21.33 6.66 -9.37
CA HIS A 419 -21.85 7.16 -10.65
C HIS A 419 -22.06 8.67 -10.64
N ILE A 420 -22.64 9.22 -9.57
CA ILE A 420 -22.84 10.67 -9.44
C ILE A 420 -21.48 11.37 -9.40
N ALA A 421 -20.54 10.89 -8.56
CA ALA A 421 -19.21 11.48 -8.46
C ALA A 421 -18.48 11.48 -9.82
N LEU A 422 -18.44 10.35 -10.52
CA LEU A 422 -17.85 10.25 -11.86
C LEU A 422 -18.52 11.21 -12.85
N SER A 423 -19.84 11.32 -12.83
CA SER A 423 -20.58 12.22 -13.73
C SER A 423 -20.25 13.69 -13.48
N VAL A 424 -20.20 14.10 -12.20
CA VAL A 424 -19.85 15.48 -11.83
C VAL A 424 -18.42 15.79 -12.25
N ILE A 425 -17.47 14.89 -12.00
CA ILE A 425 -16.06 15.08 -12.37
C ILE A 425 -15.91 15.21 -13.88
N VAL A 426 -16.46 14.28 -14.66
CA VAL A 426 -16.30 14.30 -16.12
C VAL A 426 -17.00 15.48 -16.77
N VAL A 427 -18.22 15.83 -16.33
CA VAL A 427 -18.93 17.01 -16.87
C VAL A 427 -18.17 18.29 -16.54
N THR A 428 -17.71 18.45 -15.29
CA THR A 428 -16.92 19.62 -14.88
C THR A 428 -15.62 19.70 -15.68
N LEU A 429 -14.92 18.58 -15.85
CA LEU A 429 -13.70 18.50 -16.64
C LEU A 429 -13.96 18.89 -18.10
N GLY A 430 -14.99 18.34 -18.74
CA GLY A 430 -15.36 18.68 -20.11
C GLY A 430 -15.68 20.17 -20.29
N LEU A 431 -16.38 20.78 -19.32
CA LEU A 431 -16.65 22.22 -19.30
C LEU A 431 -15.38 23.06 -19.14
N LEU A 432 -14.46 22.65 -18.26
CA LEU A 432 -13.17 23.33 -18.09
C LEU A 432 -12.33 23.25 -19.38
N LEU A 433 -12.19 22.07 -19.98
CA LEU A 433 -11.40 21.90 -21.21
C LEU A 433 -11.99 22.69 -22.39
N GLY A 434 -13.29 22.57 -22.63
CA GLY A 434 -13.97 23.32 -23.69
C GLY A 434 -13.95 24.83 -23.43
N GLY A 435 -14.14 25.25 -22.18
CA GLY A 435 -14.13 26.65 -21.78
C GLY A 435 -12.76 27.31 -21.91
N ILE A 436 -11.69 26.64 -21.45
CA ILE A 436 -10.32 27.12 -21.63
C ILE A 436 -10.00 27.26 -23.13
N ALA A 437 -10.35 26.26 -23.94
CA ALA A 437 -10.15 26.31 -25.38
C ALA A 437 -10.87 27.49 -26.04
N ALA A 438 -12.08 27.82 -25.61
CA ALA A 438 -12.86 28.94 -26.15
C ALA A 438 -12.32 30.31 -25.71
N ILE A 439 -11.82 30.44 -24.47
CA ILE A 439 -11.34 31.72 -23.94
C ILE A 439 -9.95 32.05 -24.46
N VAL A 440 -9.07 31.05 -24.54
CA VAL A 440 -7.70 31.23 -25.02
C VAL A 440 -7.68 31.77 -26.46
N THR A 441 -8.63 31.37 -27.31
CA THR A 441 -8.73 31.89 -28.69
C THR A 441 -9.23 33.33 -28.75
N VAL A 442 -10.06 33.76 -27.81
CA VAL A 442 -10.68 35.08 -27.80
C VAL A 442 -9.78 36.15 -27.18
N PHE A 443 -9.07 35.78 -26.12
CA PHE A 443 -8.11 36.66 -25.45
C PHE A 443 -6.68 36.54 -25.99
N GLU A 444 -6.45 35.73 -27.02
CA GLU A 444 -5.14 35.53 -27.66
C GLU A 444 -4.03 35.06 -26.68
N ILE A 445 -4.37 34.12 -25.79
CA ILE A 445 -3.47 33.65 -24.73
C ILE A 445 -2.54 32.55 -25.25
N GLY A 446 -1.23 32.71 -25.05
CA GLY A 446 -0.22 31.72 -25.44
C GLY A 446 0.32 30.90 -24.27
N ALA A 447 0.77 29.67 -24.54
CA ALA A 447 1.61 28.94 -23.60
C ALA A 447 3.01 29.57 -23.53
N MET A 448 3.61 29.51 -22.34
CA MET A 448 4.99 29.95 -22.10
C MET A 448 5.89 28.78 -21.78
N ASP A 449 7.18 28.96 -22.04
CA ASP A 449 8.21 28.01 -21.64
C ASP A 449 8.47 28.14 -20.14
N GLN A 450 8.16 27.08 -19.38
CA GLN A 450 8.33 27.05 -17.92
C GLN A 450 9.79 27.26 -17.47
N THR A 451 10.77 27.00 -18.35
CA THR A 451 12.19 27.20 -18.05
C THR A 451 12.60 28.68 -18.00
N LYS A 452 11.83 29.58 -18.62
CA LYS A 452 12.19 30.99 -18.75
C LYS A 452 11.71 31.82 -17.56
N GLU A 453 12.48 32.84 -17.21
CA GLU A 453 12.07 33.82 -16.21
C GLU A 453 10.79 34.55 -16.64
N GLY A 454 9.92 34.84 -15.68
CA GLY A 454 8.62 35.47 -15.94
C GLY A 454 7.53 34.52 -16.45
N TYR A 455 7.74 33.19 -16.37
CA TYR A 455 6.73 32.19 -16.71
C TYR A 455 5.39 32.44 -16.01
N GLN A 456 4.31 32.36 -16.80
CA GLN A 456 2.93 32.37 -16.33
C GLN A 456 2.17 31.22 -16.99
N SER A 457 1.51 30.39 -16.17
CA SER A 457 0.63 29.34 -16.66
C SER A 457 -0.54 29.91 -17.47
N VAL A 458 -1.11 29.10 -18.36
CA VAL A 458 -2.23 29.55 -19.22
C VAL A 458 -3.43 30.00 -18.37
N LEU A 459 -3.68 29.35 -17.24
CA LEU A 459 -4.75 29.75 -16.32
C LEU A 459 -4.46 31.02 -15.54
N SER A 460 -3.19 31.27 -15.18
CA SER A 460 -2.77 32.53 -14.59
C SER A 460 -3.03 33.68 -15.58
N GLN A 461 -2.59 33.52 -16.83
CA GLN A 461 -2.84 34.50 -17.90
C GLN A 461 -4.34 34.71 -18.14
N LEU A 462 -5.12 33.63 -18.15
CA LEU A 462 -6.57 33.66 -18.35
C LEU A 462 -7.29 34.47 -17.27
N ILE A 463 -6.99 34.23 -15.99
CA ILE A 463 -7.60 34.99 -14.90
C ILE A 463 -7.13 36.45 -14.94
N ALA A 464 -5.85 36.70 -15.21
CA ALA A 464 -5.32 38.06 -15.33
C ALA A 464 -5.99 38.84 -16.47
N ALA A 465 -6.22 38.20 -17.62
CA ALA A 465 -6.89 38.80 -18.76
C ALA A 465 -8.37 39.14 -18.46
N VAL A 466 -9.08 38.29 -17.72
CA VAL A 466 -10.51 38.48 -17.44
C VAL A 466 -10.76 39.39 -16.23
N ALA A 467 -10.03 39.20 -15.14
CA ALA A 467 -10.30 39.82 -13.84
C ALA A 467 -9.16 40.70 -13.30
N GLY A 468 -8.00 40.71 -13.95
CA GLY A 468 -6.80 41.41 -13.49
C GLY A 468 -6.16 40.81 -12.23
N HIS A 469 -5.08 41.43 -11.73
CA HIS A 469 -4.35 40.99 -10.54
C HIS A 469 -5.02 41.43 -9.21
N GLY A 470 -6.32 41.18 -9.07
CA GLY A 470 -7.08 41.50 -7.86
C GLY A 470 -7.11 40.38 -6.80
N PRO A 471 -7.88 40.55 -5.70
CA PRO A 471 -8.09 39.51 -4.70
C PRO A 471 -8.64 38.21 -5.31
N PHE A 472 -9.49 38.32 -6.32
CA PHE A 472 -10.03 37.17 -7.05
C PHE A 472 -8.94 36.33 -7.73
N TYR A 473 -7.94 36.96 -8.34
CA TYR A 473 -6.79 36.28 -8.94
C TYR A 473 -6.03 35.44 -7.91
N TYR A 474 -5.68 36.03 -6.78
CA TYR A 474 -4.93 35.30 -5.74
C TYR A 474 -5.75 34.19 -5.09
N ILE A 475 -7.07 34.37 -4.91
CA ILE A 475 -7.95 33.30 -4.41
C ILE A 475 -7.99 32.13 -5.41
N ALA A 476 -8.17 32.43 -6.70
CA ALA A 476 -8.22 31.41 -7.74
C ALA A 476 -6.87 30.67 -7.87
N MET A 477 -5.75 31.39 -7.88
CA MET A 477 -4.40 30.80 -7.94
C MET A 477 -4.06 29.99 -6.68
N ALA A 478 -4.45 30.45 -5.49
CA ALA A 478 -4.28 29.68 -4.26
C ALA A 478 -5.12 28.39 -4.26
N SER A 479 -6.34 28.45 -4.80
CA SER A 479 -7.20 27.28 -4.98
C SER A 479 -6.59 26.28 -5.97
N LEU A 480 -6.02 26.76 -7.08
CA LEU A 480 -5.33 25.96 -8.09
C LEU A 480 -4.10 25.27 -7.51
N LEU A 481 -3.22 26.02 -6.83
CA LEU A 481 -2.07 25.47 -6.11
C LEU A 481 -2.48 24.37 -5.14
N SER A 482 -3.53 24.63 -4.35
CA SER A 482 -4.05 23.67 -3.36
C SER A 482 -4.57 22.41 -4.04
N VAL A 483 -5.38 22.54 -5.09
CA VAL A 483 -5.92 21.42 -5.87
C VAL A 483 -4.80 20.55 -6.44
N LEU A 484 -3.79 21.17 -7.05
CA LEU A 484 -2.65 20.46 -7.67
C LEU A 484 -1.74 19.80 -6.63
N CYS A 485 -1.50 20.43 -5.49
CA CYS A 485 -0.73 19.80 -4.41
C CYS A 485 -1.52 18.66 -3.74
N LEU A 486 -2.84 18.81 -3.60
CA LEU A 486 -3.71 17.82 -2.99
C LEU A 486 -4.02 16.66 -3.96
N SER A 487 -3.90 16.82 -5.28
CA SER A 487 -4.09 15.71 -6.23
C SER A 487 -3.10 14.57 -6.00
N ALA A 488 -1.87 14.88 -5.56
CA ALA A 488 -0.88 13.90 -5.14
C ALA A 488 -1.43 12.95 -4.04
N ASN A 489 -2.34 13.43 -3.20
CA ASN A 489 -2.98 12.60 -2.17
C ASN A 489 -3.77 11.43 -2.76
N THR A 490 -4.39 11.60 -3.93
CA THR A 490 -5.08 10.52 -4.64
C THR A 490 -4.12 9.36 -4.91
N SER A 491 -2.88 9.66 -5.31
CA SER A 491 -1.82 8.67 -5.49
C SER A 491 -1.30 8.07 -4.18
N PHE A 492 -1.15 8.88 -3.12
CA PHE A 492 -0.75 8.38 -1.79
C PHE A 492 -1.79 7.43 -1.16
N VAL A 493 -3.06 7.53 -1.56
CA VAL A 493 -4.11 6.59 -1.17
C VAL A 493 -4.20 5.39 -2.14
N GLY A 494 -4.10 5.64 -3.44
CA GLY A 494 -4.29 4.64 -4.51
C GLY A 494 -3.12 3.67 -4.67
N PHE A 495 -1.89 4.18 -4.74
CA PHE A 495 -0.69 3.37 -4.98
C PHE A 495 -0.47 2.30 -3.92
N PRO A 496 -0.52 2.59 -2.60
CA PRO A 496 -0.24 1.56 -1.60
C PRO A 496 -1.32 0.46 -1.58
N ARG A 497 -2.57 0.79 -1.90
CA ARG A 497 -3.65 -0.18 -2.08
C ARG A 497 -3.42 -1.07 -3.29
N LEU A 498 -2.98 -0.50 -4.42
CA LEU A 498 -2.58 -1.28 -5.59
C LEU A 498 -1.42 -2.23 -5.27
N CYS A 499 -0.38 -1.73 -4.62
CA CYS A 499 0.76 -2.55 -4.19
C CYS A 499 0.31 -3.67 -3.24
N GLN A 500 -0.62 -3.40 -2.33
CA GLN A 500 -1.17 -4.44 -1.45
C GLN A 500 -1.89 -5.54 -2.24
N MET A 501 -2.70 -5.20 -3.24
CA MET A 501 -3.39 -6.19 -4.08
C MET A 501 -2.40 -7.04 -4.88
N VAL A 502 -1.40 -6.40 -5.50
CA VAL A 502 -0.35 -7.07 -6.28
C VAL A 502 0.57 -7.93 -5.39
N ALA A 503 0.84 -7.47 -4.15
CA ALA A 503 1.60 -8.22 -3.15
C ALA A 503 0.81 -9.42 -2.59
N ALA A 504 -0.50 -9.28 -2.39
CA ALA A 504 -1.38 -10.38 -2.00
C ALA A 504 -1.39 -11.49 -3.06
N ASP A 505 -1.29 -11.11 -4.34
CA ASP A 505 -1.11 -12.03 -5.46
C ASP A 505 0.32 -12.61 -5.55
N GLY A 506 1.26 -12.17 -4.70
CA GLY A 506 2.63 -12.67 -4.62
C GLY A 506 3.58 -12.15 -5.69
N TYR A 507 3.24 -11.05 -6.37
CA TYR A 507 4.12 -10.38 -7.34
C TYR A 507 4.99 -9.28 -6.72
N LEU A 508 4.65 -8.83 -5.51
CA LEU A 508 5.46 -7.88 -4.74
C LEU A 508 5.88 -8.47 -3.39
N PRO A 509 6.91 -7.90 -2.73
CA PRO A 509 7.33 -8.34 -1.41
C PRO A 509 6.19 -8.27 -0.40
N LYS A 510 6.09 -9.29 0.48
CA LYS A 510 5.03 -9.36 1.51
C LYS A 510 4.93 -8.10 2.40
N ALA A 511 6.02 -7.35 2.53
CA ALA A 511 6.04 -6.08 3.27
C ALA A 511 5.05 -5.02 2.71
N PHE A 512 4.77 -5.03 1.41
CA PHE A 512 3.77 -4.12 0.79
C PHE A 512 2.33 -4.50 1.16
N ALA A 513 2.07 -5.75 1.52
CA ALA A 513 0.74 -6.21 1.93
C ALA A 513 0.48 -6.00 3.43
N GLN A 514 1.50 -5.67 4.22
CA GLN A 514 1.39 -5.53 5.66
C GLN A 514 1.12 -4.06 6.04
N PRO A 515 -0.02 -3.75 6.68
CA PRO A 515 -0.28 -2.41 7.16
C PRO A 515 0.64 -2.05 8.34
N GLY A 516 1.11 -0.81 8.39
CA GLY A 516 2.05 -0.31 9.39
C GLY A 516 1.39 0.11 10.71
N ARG A 517 2.13 0.90 11.52
CA ARG A 517 1.74 1.36 12.88
C ARG A 517 0.39 2.10 12.96
N ARG A 518 0.03 2.83 11.90
CA ARG A 518 -1.25 3.55 11.76
C ARG A 518 -2.22 2.87 10.80
N LEU A 519 -1.98 1.59 10.53
CA LEU A 519 -2.75 0.77 9.61
C LEU A 519 -2.73 1.27 8.15
N VAL A 520 -1.76 2.13 7.83
CA VAL A 520 -1.46 2.61 6.48
C VAL A 520 -0.31 1.78 5.92
N PHE A 521 -0.31 1.52 4.61
CA PHE A 521 0.74 0.77 3.92
C PHE A 521 2.02 1.62 3.76
N THR A 522 2.78 1.75 4.85
CA THR A 522 3.97 2.62 4.98
C THR A 522 5.00 2.39 3.88
N VAL A 523 5.28 1.13 3.53
CA VAL A 523 6.28 0.78 2.50
C VAL A 523 5.87 1.35 1.14
N GLY A 524 4.58 1.26 0.79
CA GLY A 524 4.06 1.83 -0.45
C GLY A 524 4.19 3.35 -0.50
N ILE A 525 3.88 4.05 0.60
CA ILE A 525 4.01 5.52 0.69
C ILE A 525 5.45 5.98 0.55
N LEU A 526 6.39 5.31 1.24
CA LEU A 526 7.81 5.65 1.17
C LEU A 526 8.40 5.36 -0.21
N PHE A 527 7.97 4.27 -0.86
CA PHE A 527 8.36 3.97 -2.22
C PHE A 527 7.84 5.04 -3.20
N LEU A 528 6.54 5.37 -3.14
CA LEU A 528 5.92 6.39 -3.99
C LEU A 528 6.64 7.74 -3.85
N SER A 529 6.82 8.21 -2.62
CA SER A 529 7.49 9.50 -2.35
C SER A 529 8.94 9.51 -2.80
N GLY A 530 9.69 8.43 -2.57
CA GLY A 530 11.08 8.30 -3.02
C GLY A 530 11.23 8.37 -4.54
N PHE A 531 10.37 7.66 -5.28
CA PHE A 531 10.40 7.68 -6.75
C PHE A 531 9.87 9.00 -7.32
N ALA A 532 8.84 9.61 -6.72
CA ALA A 532 8.36 10.92 -7.14
C ALA A 532 9.43 12.01 -6.93
N ALA A 533 10.10 12.01 -5.77
CA ALA A 533 11.22 12.91 -5.49
C ALA A 533 12.40 12.69 -6.44
N LEU A 534 12.71 11.43 -6.78
CA LEU A 534 13.72 11.09 -7.77
C LEU A 534 13.38 11.68 -9.15
N LEU A 535 12.15 11.48 -9.64
CA LEU A 535 11.71 12.04 -10.93
C LEU A 535 11.76 13.58 -10.92
N LEU A 536 11.25 14.22 -9.87
CA LEU A 536 11.32 15.67 -9.72
C LEU A 536 12.77 16.18 -9.79
N THR A 537 13.71 15.46 -9.16
CA THR A 537 15.14 15.81 -9.19
C THR A 537 15.74 15.63 -10.59
N VAL A 538 15.40 14.55 -11.29
CA VAL A 538 15.89 14.26 -12.64
C VAL A 538 15.37 15.28 -13.67
N PHE A 539 14.12 15.71 -13.55
CA PHE A 539 13.46 16.64 -14.49
C PHE A 539 13.44 18.09 -14.01
N GLY A 540 14.14 18.42 -12.92
CA GLY A 540 14.26 19.79 -12.39
C GLY A 540 12.96 20.41 -11.84
N GLY A 541 11.93 19.59 -11.57
CA GLY A 541 10.61 20.06 -11.15
C GLY A 541 9.82 20.79 -12.25
N ILE A 542 10.22 20.65 -13.51
CA ILE A 542 9.54 21.27 -14.66
C ILE A 542 8.45 20.32 -15.16
N THR A 543 7.22 20.83 -15.23
CA THR A 543 6.03 20.04 -15.57
C THR A 543 6.08 19.55 -17.01
N ASP A 544 6.50 20.41 -17.95
CA ASP A 544 6.53 20.11 -19.38
C ASP A 544 7.34 18.86 -19.74
N HIS A 545 8.39 18.55 -18.98
CA HIS A 545 9.21 17.36 -19.18
C HIS A 545 8.60 16.09 -18.58
N LEU A 546 7.69 16.22 -17.61
CA LEU A 546 7.04 15.10 -16.92
C LEU A 546 5.75 14.66 -17.63
N ILE A 547 5.01 15.58 -18.25
CA ILE A 547 3.71 15.33 -18.90
C ILE A 547 3.76 14.20 -19.96
N PRO A 548 4.77 14.13 -20.86
CA PRO A 548 4.83 13.07 -21.88
C PRO A 548 4.87 11.64 -21.31
N LEU A 549 5.55 11.46 -20.17
CA LEU A 549 5.70 10.16 -19.52
C LEU A 549 4.37 9.66 -18.95
N PHE A 550 3.58 10.61 -18.45
CA PHE A 550 2.32 10.37 -17.73
C PHE A 550 1.20 9.89 -18.66
N ALA A 551 1.07 10.50 -19.84
CA ALA A 551 0.03 10.17 -20.82
C ALA A 551 -0.01 8.67 -21.18
N ILE A 552 1.16 8.05 -21.30
CA ILE A 552 1.31 6.65 -21.74
C ILE A 552 0.76 5.67 -20.71
N GLY A 553 1.02 5.93 -19.42
CA GLY A 553 0.56 5.09 -18.31
C GLY A 553 -0.97 5.02 -18.29
N ALA A 554 -1.62 6.19 -18.20
CA ALA A 554 -3.07 6.30 -18.20
C ALA A 554 -3.71 5.64 -19.43
N PHE A 555 -3.28 5.97 -20.64
CA PHE A 555 -3.88 5.42 -21.86
C PHE A 555 -3.65 3.91 -22.04
N LEU A 556 -2.51 3.39 -21.58
CA LEU A 556 -2.29 1.95 -21.56
C LEU A 556 -3.29 1.26 -20.63
N THR A 557 -3.53 1.83 -19.45
CA THR A 557 -4.53 1.28 -18.51
C THR A 557 -5.95 1.40 -19.02
N PHE A 558 -6.31 2.49 -19.70
CA PHE A 558 -7.61 2.66 -20.34
C PHE A 558 -7.84 1.62 -21.42
N THR A 559 -6.85 1.43 -22.29
CA THR A 559 -6.90 0.45 -23.38
C THR A 559 -7.08 -0.97 -22.82
N ILE A 560 -6.32 -1.33 -21.78
CA ILE A 560 -6.42 -2.66 -21.14
C ILE A 560 -7.77 -2.84 -20.44
N SER A 561 -8.24 -1.82 -19.70
CA SER A 561 -9.52 -1.87 -18.98
C SER A 561 -10.68 -2.04 -19.96
N GLN A 562 -10.72 -1.25 -21.03
CA GLN A 562 -11.76 -1.30 -22.06
C GLN A 562 -11.71 -2.61 -22.86
N SER A 563 -10.52 -3.11 -23.18
CA SER A 563 -10.35 -4.43 -23.78
C SER A 563 -10.89 -5.53 -22.87
N GLY A 564 -10.61 -5.45 -21.57
CA GLY A 564 -11.10 -6.38 -20.55
C GLY A 564 -12.63 -6.36 -20.43
N MET A 565 -13.23 -5.16 -20.41
CA MET A 565 -14.68 -4.99 -20.38
C MET A 565 -15.35 -5.46 -21.68
N THR A 566 -14.69 -5.32 -22.83
CA THR A 566 -15.19 -5.87 -24.10
C THR A 566 -15.27 -7.39 -24.02
N VAL A 567 -14.24 -8.05 -23.51
CA VAL A 567 -14.24 -9.51 -23.28
C VAL A 567 -15.29 -9.91 -22.24
N HIS A 568 -15.46 -9.12 -21.18
CA HIS A 568 -16.47 -9.34 -20.15
C HIS A 568 -17.89 -9.40 -20.75
N TRP A 569 -18.28 -8.38 -21.51
CA TRP A 569 -19.60 -8.32 -22.14
C TRP A 569 -19.78 -9.35 -23.25
N TYR A 570 -18.70 -9.68 -23.98
CA TYR A 570 -18.73 -10.75 -24.98
C TYR A 570 -19.09 -12.11 -24.36
N ARG A 571 -18.56 -12.41 -23.17
CA ARG A 571 -18.86 -13.66 -22.44
C ARG A 571 -20.28 -13.70 -21.85
N GLN A 572 -20.92 -12.55 -21.58
CA GLN A 572 -22.22 -12.45 -20.91
C GLN A 572 -23.46 -12.44 -21.84
N SER A 573 -23.32 -12.73 -23.14
CA SER A 573 -24.38 -12.87 -24.17
C SER A 573 -24.72 -11.63 -25.02
N ARG A 574 -25.33 -11.88 -26.20
CA ARG A 574 -25.79 -10.93 -27.22
C ARG A 574 -26.78 -9.86 -26.72
N LEU A 575 -27.41 -10.09 -25.56
CA LEU A 575 -28.35 -9.15 -24.92
C LEU A 575 -27.71 -7.81 -24.54
N TYR A 576 -26.38 -7.76 -24.42
CA TYR A 576 -25.63 -6.54 -24.09
C TYR A 576 -24.83 -5.98 -25.27
N ALA A 577 -25.33 -6.17 -26.51
CA ALA A 577 -24.66 -5.70 -27.72
C ALA A 577 -24.27 -4.22 -27.68
N ALA A 578 -25.13 -3.34 -27.15
CA ALA A 578 -24.82 -1.91 -27.03
C ALA A 578 -23.66 -1.60 -26.06
N LYS A 579 -23.53 -2.36 -24.96
CA LYS A 579 -22.42 -2.22 -24.00
C LYS A 579 -21.12 -2.78 -24.58
N LEU A 580 -21.22 -3.87 -25.32
CA LEU A 580 -20.11 -4.46 -26.06
C LEU A 580 -19.56 -3.48 -27.10
N THR A 581 -20.41 -2.96 -27.99
CA THR A 581 -19.99 -2.05 -29.06
C THR A 581 -19.36 -0.78 -28.49
N MET A 582 -19.94 -0.23 -27.42
CA MET A 582 -19.40 0.94 -26.75
C MET A 582 -18.00 0.70 -26.17
N ASN A 583 -17.76 -0.41 -25.46
CA ASN A 583 -16.43 -0.70 -24.94
C ASN A 583 -15.44 -1.06 -26.04
N ALA A 584 -15.90 -1.69 -27.13
CA ALA A 584 -15.05 -1.97 -28.28
C ALA A 584 -14.61 -0.68 -28.99
N VAL A 585 -15.54 0.27 -29.21
CA VAL A 585 -15.23 1.60 -29.74
C VAL A 585 -14.27 2.33 -28.80
N GLY A 586 -14.50 2.24 -27.49
CA GLY A 586 -13.57 2.73 -26.48
C GLY A 586 -12.18 2.16 -26.68
N ALA A 587 -12.04 0.83 -26.63
CA ALA A 587 -10.75 0.13 -26.71
C ALA A 587 -9.97 0.46 -27.99
N VAL A 588 -10.68 0.60 -29.12
CA VAL A 588 -10.07 1.03 -30.38
C VAL A 588 -9.64 2.50 -30.29
N SER A 589 -10.49 3.39 -29.79
CA SER A 589 -10.20 4.83 -29.71
C SER A 589 -9.02 5.12 -28.77
N THR A 590 -8.98 4.49 -27.59
CA THR A 590 -7.88 4.63 -26.63
C THR A 590 -6.61 3.95 -27.11
N GLY A 591 -6.72 2.80 -27.81
CA GLY A 591 -5.58 2.15 -28.44
C GLY A 591 -4.96 2.98 -29.57
N VAL A 592 -5.78 3.60 -30.42
CA VAL A 592 -5.30 4.53 -31.46
C VAL A 592 -4.64 5.74 -30.82
N ALA A 593 -5.27 6.36 -29.82
CA ALA A 593 -4.69 7.48 -29.08
C ALA A 593 -3.35 7.10 -28.43
N LEU A 594 -3.24 5.90 -27.83
CA LEU A 594 -1.99 5.40 -27.27
C LEU A 594 -0.88 5.28 -28.33
N ILE A 595 -1.20 4.77 -29.54
CA ILE A 595 -0.23 4.71 -30.64
C ILE A 595 0.22 6.11 -31.07
N ILE A 596 -0.71 7.05 -31.16
CA ILE A 596 -0.40 8.46 -31.48
C ILE A 596 0.51 9.06 -30.41
N ILE A 597 0.22 8.83 -29.13
CA ILE A 597 1.06 9.30 -28.01
C ILE A 597 2.47 8.68 -28.09
N LEU A 598 2.57 7.36 -28.27
CA LEU A 598 3.86 6.66 -28.34
C LEU A 598 4.71 7.15 -29.51
N THR A 599 4.10 7.46 -30.66
CA THR A 599 4.81 7.93 -31.84
C THR A 599 5.18 9.41 -31.74
N ALA A 600 4.22 10.28 -31.37
CA ALA A 600 4.44 11.72 -31.29
C ALA A 600 5.39 12.13 -30.16
N LYS A 601 5.32 11.44 -29.01
CA LYS A 601 6.14 11.76 -27.82
C LYS A 601 7.40 10.89 -27.71
N PHE A 602 7.74 10.10 -28.74
CA PHE A 602 8.90 9.21 -28.70
C PHE A 602 10.19 9.96 -28.36
N ALA A 603 10.45 11.07 -29.06
CA ALA A 603 11.64 11.90 -28.85
C ALA A 603 11.64 12.67 -27.51
N GLU A 604 10.46 12.95 -26.95
CA GLU A 604 10.28 13.76 -25.73
C GLU A 604 10.36 12.93 -24.44
N GLY A 605 10.62 11.62 -24.53
CA GLY A 605 10.83 10.76 -23.37
C GLY A 605 9.86 9.59 -23.25
N ALA A 606 8.91 9.40 -24.17
CA ALA A 606 8.01 8.24 -24.15
C ALA A 606 8.75 6.88 -24.15
N TRP A 607 9.96 6.84 -24.70
CA TRP A 607 10.83 5.67 -24.69
C TRP A 607 11.18 5.19 -23.26
N ILE A 608 11.22 6.10 -22.27
CA ILE A 608 11.49 5.76 -20.87
C ILE A 608 10.37 4.87 -20.31
N THR A 609 9.11 5.20 -20.59
CA THR A 609 7.96 4.39 -20.16
C THR A 609 7.94 3.04 -20.87
N LEU A 610 8.29 3.00 -22.16
CA LEU A 610 8.38 1.78 -22.96
C LEU A 610 9.42 0.78 -22.41
N ILE A 611 10.47 1.28 -21.76
CA ILE A 611 11.50 0.45 -21.10
C ILE A 611 11.10 0.11 -19.64
N THR A 612 10.62 1.10 -18.89
CA THR A 612 10.31 0.96 -17.46
C THR A 612 9.17 -0.04 -17.21
N VAL A 613 8.14 -0.07 -18.06
CA VAL A 613 7.00 -0.99 -17.92
C VAL A 613 7.44 -2.46 -18.03
N PRO A 614 8.16 -2.91 -19.10
CA PRO A 614 8.71 -4.26 -19.17
C PRO A 614 9.63 -4.62 -18.01
N ILE A 615 10.54 -3.72 -17.61
CA ILE A 615 11.45 -3.95 -16.48
C ILE A 615 10.65 -4.22 -15.21
N THR A 616 9.62 -3.42 -14.94
CA THR A 616 8.74 -3.61 -13.78
C THR A 616 8.06 -4.98 -13.83
N ILE A 617 7.54 -5.40 -14.99
CA ILE A 617 6.94 -6.73 -15.17
C ILE A 617 7.94 -7.85 -14.90
N VAL A 618 9.19 -7.73 -15.38
CA VAL A 618 10.26 -8.70 -15.14
C VAL A 618 10.57 -8.80 -13.65
N ILE A 619 10.66 -7.67 -12.94
CA ILE A 619 10.86 -7.63 -11.48
C ILE A 619 9.72 -8.33 -10.75
N LEU A 620 8.46 -7.98 -11.08
CA LEU A 620 7.26 -8.59 -10.47
C LEU A 620 7.24 -10.12 -10.67
N LYS A 621 7.58 -10.59 -11.87
CA LYS A 621 7.67 -12.02 -12.18
C LYS A 621 8.83 -12.71 -11.48
N SER A 622 9.98 -12.06 -11.38
CA SER A 622 11.14 -12.59 -10.66
C SER A 622 10.80 -12.87 -9.19
N ILE A 623 10.11 -11.93 -8.54
CA ILE A 623 9.62 -12.07 -7.17
C ILE A 623 8.63 -13.24 -7.05
N LYS A 624 7.66 -13.34 -7.97
CA LYS A 624 6.69 -14.44 -7.99
C LYS A 624 7.38 -15.80 -8.15
N ASN A 625 8.37 -15.89 -9.02
CA ASN A 625 9.14 -17.10 -9.26
C ASN A 625 9.95 -17.50 -8.03
N TYR A 626 10.61 -16.54 -7.37
CA TYR A 626 11.28 -16.78 -6.09
C TYR A 626 10.32 -17.34 -5.03
N TYR A 627 9.15 -16.75 -4.86
CA TYR A 627 8.16 -17.27 -3.90
C TYR A 627 7.62 -18.65 -4.29
N ARG A 628 7.43 -18.93 -5.57
CA ARG A 628 7.06 -20.29 -6.03
C ARG A 628 8.16 -21.30 -5.74
N SER A 629 9.43 -20.96 -5.93
CA SER A 629 10.55 -21.83 -5.59
C SER A 629 10.62 -22.11 -4.09
N LEU A 630 10.53 -21.06 -3.26
CA LEU A 630 10.50 -21.19 -1.80
C LEU A 630 9.31 -22.05 -1.32
N GLN A 631 8.13 -21.86 -1.91
CA GLN A 631 6.96 -22.68 -1.58
C GLN A 631 7.11 -24.14 -2.02
N ARG A 632 7.88 -24.44 -3.06
CA ARG A 632 8.17 -25.83 -3.46
C ARG A 632 9.11 -26.51 -2.47
N GLU A 633 10.12 -25.79 -2.00
CA GLU A 633 11.09 -26.28 -1.01
C GLU A 633 10.47 -26.49 0.37
N LEU A 634 9.54 -25.61 0.77
CA LEU A 634 8.82 -25.71 2.04
C LEU A 634 7.57 -26.62 2.00
N ARG A 635 7.25 -27.24 0.86
CA ARG A 635 6.02 -28.03 0.70
C ARG A 635 6.20 -29.45 1.22
N LYS A 636 5.19 -29.92 1.97
CA LYS A 636 5.04 -31.26 2.58
C LYS A 636 5.98 -31.49 3.78
N PRO A 637 5.62 -31.02 4.98
CA PRO A 637 6.16 -31.64 6.18
C PRO A 637 5.84 -33.14 6.11
N GLY A 638 6.86 -33.99 6.24
CA GLY A 638 6.64 -35.41 6.51
C GLY A 638 5.94 -35.61 7.86
N PRO A 639 5.48 -36.82 8.19
CA PRO A 639 5.11 -37.12 9.57
C PRO A 639 6.30 -36.79 10.48
N ILE A 640 6.04 -36.20 11.65
CA ILE A 640 7.07 -35.99 12.66
C ILE A 640 7.56 -37.38 13.07
N THR A 641 8.78 -37.73 12.71
CA THR A 641 9.49 -38.89 13.27
C THR A 641 9.95 -38.52 14.67
N VAL A 642 9.58 -39.36 15.64
CA VAL A 642 10.01 -39.24 17.06
C VAL A 642 11.16 -40.21 17.35
N GLU A 643 11.60 -40.95 16.32
CA GLU A 643 12.84 -41.70 16.32
C GLU A 643 14.01 -40.70 16.39
N ASP A 644 15.01 -40.98 17.25
CA ASP A 644 16.25 -40.21 17.43
C ASP A 644 16.12 -38.80 18.07
N VAL A 645 15.14 -38.59 18.96
CA VAL A 645 15.07 -37.35 19.78
C VAL A 645 15.98 -37.46 21.00
N GLU A 646 17.29 -37.40 20.78
CA GLU A 646 18.26 -37.21 21.86
C GLU A 646 18.34 -35.73 22.28
N PRO A 647 18.54 -35.43 23.58
CA PRO A 647 18.72 -34.06 24.04
C PRO A 647 20.01 -33.47 23.43
N PRO A 648 19.97 -32.20 22.95
CA PRO A 648 21.10 -31.60 22.26
C PRO A 648 22.31 -31.40 23.17
N THR A 649 23.52 -31.34 22.63
CA THR A 649 24.65 -30.78 23.38
C THR A 649 24.52 -29.26 23.40
N VAL A 650 24.46 -28.67 24.60
CA VAL A 650 24.19 -27.24 24.79
C VAL A 650 25.50 -26.49 25.05
N ILE A 651 25.86 -25.58 24.17
CA ILE A 651 27.03 -24.71 24.30
C ILE A 651 26.59 -23.36 24.86
N VAL A 652 27.13 -22.94 26.01
CA VAL A 652 26.89 -21.61 26.58
C VAL A 652 28.12 -20.74 26.37
N VAL A 653 27.98 -19.65 25.62
CA VAL A 653 29.10 -18.73 25.36
C VAL A 653 29.17 -17.67 26.45
N THR A 654 30.26 -17.66 27.24
CA THR A 654 30.42 -16.71 28.36
C THR A 654 31.79 -16.02 28.33
N GLU A 655 31.83 -14.74 28.73
CA GLU A 655 33.08 -13.98 28.87
C GLU A 655 33.59 -13.92 30.32
N THR A 656 32.73 -14.11 31.33
CA THR A 656 33.06 -14.19 32.77
C THR A 656 31.96 -14.95 33.51
N TRP A 657 32.23 -15.39 34.74
CA TRP A 657 31.17 -15.76 35.68
C TRP A 657 30.45 -14.49 36.15
N ASN A 658 29.14 -14.40 35.93
CA ASN A 658 28.29 -13.28 36.33
C ASN A 658 26.81 -13.72 36.30
N ARG A 659 25.88 -12.88 36.78
CA ARG A 659 24.43 -13.18 36.79
C ARG A 659 23.87 -13.57 35.42
N LEU A 660 24.43 -13.02 34.35
CA LEU A 660 24.04 -13.31 32.98
C LEU A 660 24.45 -14.74 32.57
N SER A 661 25.69 -15.13 32.87
CA SER A 661 26.23 -16.48 32.65
C SER A 661 25.53 -17.51 33.55
N GLU A 662 25.33 -17.20 34.82
CA GLU A 662 24.62 -18.04 35.79
C GLU A 662 23.21 -18.40 35.28
N ARG A 663 22.45 -17.38 34.86
CA ARG A 663 21.11 -17.59 34.30
C ARG A 663 21.13 -18.42 33.02
N ALA A 664 22.12 -18.21 32.16
CA ALA A 664 22.26 -18.97 30.92
C ALA A 664 22.58 -20.45 31.18
N ILE A 665 23.43 -20.77 32.16
CA ILE A 665 23.74 -22.15 32.55
C ILE A 665 22.55 -22.83 33.23
N LYS A 666 21.89 -22.15 34.17
CA LYS A 666 20.67 -22.67 34.81
C LYS A 666 19.64 -23.06 33.75
N PHE A 667 19.46 -22.23 32.73
CA PHE A 667 18.58 -22.54 31.59
C PHE A 667 19.13 -23.69 30.73
N ALA A 668 20.43 -23.73 30.45
CA ALA A 668 21.07 -24.81 29.69
C ALA A 668 20.82 -26.20 30.30
N LEU A 669 20.95 -26.31 31.63
CA LEU A 669 20.75 -27.55 32.38
C LEU A 669 19.30 -28.05 32.32
N THR A 670 18.32 -27.18 32.06
CA THR A 670 16.92 -27.60 31.84
C THR A 670 16.67 -28.18 30.45
N ILE A 671 17.55 -27.90 29.49
CA ILE A 671 17.44 -28.35 28.09
C ILE A 671 18.15 -29.69 27.91
N SER A 672 19.35 -29.84 28.49
CA SER A 672 20.16 -31.04 28.32
C SER A 672 21.08 -31.28 29.51
N HIS A 673 21.40 -32.56 29.72
CA HIS A 673 22.39 -33.00 30.70
C HIS A 673 23.83 -32.81 30.19
N ASP A 674 24.03 -32.50 28.91
CA ASP A 674 25.34 -32.29 28.30
C ASP A 674 25.54 -30.82 27.95
N VAL A 675 26.04 -30.06 28.93
CA VAL A 675 26.29 -28.62 28.83
C VAL A 675 27.79 -28.34 28.77
N VAL A 676 28.21 -27.56 27.77
CA VAL A 676 29.58 -27.09 27.57
C VAL A 676 29.61 -25.58 27.70
N ALA A 677 30.26 -25.07 28.74
CA ALA A 677 30.50 -23.66 28.89
C ALA A 677 31.80 -23.28 28.15
N VAL A 678 31.67 -22.42 27.14
CA VAL A 678 32.79 -21.97 26.34
C VAL A 678 33.22 -20.59 26.80
N HIS A 679 34.44 -20.51 27.29
CA HIS A 679 35.09 -19.27 27.65
C HIS A 679 36.17 -18.90 26.63
N LEU A 680 36.14 -17.66 26.16
CA LEU A 680 37.00 -17.22 25.06
C LEU A 680 38.23 -16.50 25.62
N ILE A 681 39.40 -17.10 25.42
CA ILE A 681 40.67 -16.56 25.91
C ILE A 681 41.31 -15.69 24.82
N ARG A 682 41.81 -14.51 25.22
CA ARG A 682 42.69 -13.69 24.37
C ARG A 682 44.08 -14.32 24.31
N LEU A 683 44.61 -14.52 23.10
CA LEU A 683 46.00 -14.91 22.92
C LEU A 683 46.91 -13.71 23.22
N GLY A 684 47.48 -13.65 24.43
CA GLY A 684 48.57 -12.73 24.81
C GLY A 684 48.37 -11.97 26.13
N GLY A 685 49.40 -11.98 26.98
CA GLY A 685 49.52 -11.24 28.24
C GLY A 685 50.09 -12.08 29.39
N PRO A 686 50.91 -11.52 30.31
CA PRO A 686 51.49 -12.26 31.45
C PRO A 686 50.43 -12.75 32.46
N GLU A 687 49.24 -12.14 32.50
CA GLU A 687 48.12 -12.50 33.38
C GLU A 687 47.20 -13.63 32.83
N ARG A 688 47.57 -14.28 31.71
CA ARG A 688 46.69 -15.26 31.06
C ARG A 688 46.44 -16.48 31.94
N ASP A 689 47.52 -17.09 32.40
CA ASP A 689 47.46 -18.36 33.13
C ASP A 689 46.86 -18.12 34.53
N GLU A 690 47.10 -16.96 35.12
CA GLU A 690 46.48 -16.52 36.38
C GLU A 690 44.95 -16.36 36.24
N ARG A 691 44.46 -15.69 35.19
CA ARG A 691 43.00 -15.56 34.95
C ARG A 691 42.33 -16.89 34.61
N GLU A 692 43.00 -17.76 33.85
CA GLU A 692 42.47 -19.09 33.52
C GLU A 692 42.32 -19.95 34.77
N ASN A 693 43.34 -19.94 35.64
CA ASN A 693 43.31 -20.66 36.91
C ASN A 693 42.27 -20.08 37.88
N ALA A 694 42.18 -18.74 38.00
CA ALA A 694 41.17 -18.09 38.83
C ALA A 694 39.75 -18.44 38.39
N LEU A 695 39.46 -18.42 37.09
CA LEU A 695 38.13 -18.78 36.58
C LEU A 695 37.85 -20.27 36.76
N ARG A 696 38.85 -21.15 36.59
CA ARG A 696 38.69 -22.59 36.82
C ARG A 696 38.36 -22.89 38.29
N GLU A 697 38.98 -22.17 39.22
CA GLU A 697 38.71 -22.28 40.65
C GLU A 697 37.32 -21.74 41.00
N GLU A 698 36.98 -20.54 40.51
CA GLU A 698 35.65 -19.93 40.66
C GLU A 698 34.56 -20.86 40.09
N TRP A 699 34.80 -21.47 38.93
CA TRP A 699 33.89 -22.43 38.32
C TRP A 699 33.70 -23.69 39.15
N ARG A 700 34.77 -24.22 39.74
CA ARG A 700 34.68 -25.43 40.58
C ARG A 700 33.77 -25.18 41.77
N VAL A 701 33.98 -24.08 42.48
CA VAL A 701 33.24 -23.73 43.71
C VAL A 701 31.81 -23.29 43.41
N GLU A 702 31.62 -22.42 42.41
CA GLU A 702 30.31 -21.79 42.17
C GLU A 702 29.40 -22.60 41.23
N VAL A 703 29.95 -23.54 40.45
CA VAL A 703 29.20 -24.28 39.42
C VAL A 703 29.30 -25.79 39.61
N GLU A 704 30.50 -26.36 39.66
CA GLU A 704 30.65 -27.82 39.68
C GLU A 704 30.18 -28.44 41.00
N GLU A 705 30.63 -27.90 42.14
CA GLU A 705 30.29 -28.41 43.48
C GLU A 705 28.77 -28.33 43.78
N PRO A 706 28.06 -27.20 43.54
CA PRO A 706 26.63 -27.10 43.82
C PRO A 706 25.79 -28.01 42.92
N ILE A 707 26.18 -28.17 41.64
CA ILE A 707 25.45 -29.00 40.68
C ILE A 707 25.66 -30.49 40.99
N ALA A 708 26.90 -30.87 41.32
CA ALA A 708 27.23 -32.24 41.74
C ALA A 708 26.50 -32.62 43.04
N ALA A 709 26.37 -31.69 43.99
CA ALA A 709 25.60 -31.91 45.23
C ALA A 709 24.12 -32.21 44.97
N HIS A 710 23.57 -31.76 43.85
CA HIS A 710 22.19 -32.05 43.42
C HIS A 710 22.07 -33.28 42.50
N GLY A 711 23.15 -34.07 42.33
CA GLY A 711 23.15 -35.29 41.52
C GLY A 711 23.08 -35.06 40.01
N LEU A 712 23.32 -33.83 39.55
CA LEU A 712 23.35 -33.47 38.13
C LEU A 712 24.79 -33.55 37.59
N LYS A 713 24.93 -33.83 36.29
CA LYS A 713 26.24 -33.82 35.62
C LYS A 713 26.75 -32.38 35.53
N PRO A 714 27.94 -32.06 36.08
CA PRO A 714 28.45 -30.70 36.05
C PRO A 714 28.78 -30.26 34.61
N PRO A 715 28.53 -28.98 34.25
CA PRO A 715 28.82 -28.44 32.93
C PRO A 715 30.34 -28.36 32.71
N ARG A 716 30.80 -28.79 31.52
CA ARG A 716 32.22 -28.80 31.17
C ARG A 716 32.69 -27.40 30.79
N LEU A 717 33.70 -26.87 31.47
CA LEU A 717 34.34 -25.61 31.09
C LEU A 717 35.41 -25.85 30.02
N MET A 718 35.26 -25.21 28.85
CA MET A 718 36.23 -25.26 27.76
C MET A 718 36.77 -23.86 27.44
N PHE A 719 38.09 -23.76 27.44
CA PHE A 719 38.81 -22.55 27.07
C PHE A 719 39.19 -22.60 25.60
N ILE A 720 38.72 -21.62 24.82
CA ILE A 720 38.99 -21.57 23.38
C ILE A 720 39.81 -20.32 23.05
N PRO A 721 41.01 -20.48 22.45
CA PRO A 721 41.83 -19.35 22.05
C PRO A 721 41.19 -18.62 20.86
N ALA A 722 41.02 -17.30 20.98
CA ALA A 722 40.47 -16.46 19.92
C ALA A 722 41.54 -15.50 19.36
N PRO A 723 42.41 -15.95 18.43
CA PRO A 723 43.60 -15.20 17.97
C PRO A 723 43.27 -13.83 17.40
N TYR A 724 42.15 -13.72 16.68
CA TYR A 724 41.75 -12.50 15.99
C TYR A 724 40.63 -11.72 16.69
N ARG A 725 40.34 -12.00 17.98
CA ARG A 725 39.18 -11.44 18.72
C ARG A 725 37.82 -11.71 18.04
N GLN A 726 37.78 -12.64 17.10
CA GLN A 726 36.57 -13.05 16.40
C GLN A 726 36.00 -14.32 17.05
N LEU A 727 34.81 -14.20 17.66
CA LEU A 727 34.23 -15.27 18.49
C LEU A 727 33.58 -16.41 17.68
N HIS A 728 33.12 -16.11 16.46
CA HIS A 728 32.36 -17.07 15.65
C HIS A 728 33.18 -18.22 15.05
N GLU A 729 34.42 -17.97 14.60
CA GLU A 729 35.21 -18.99 13.90
C GLU A 729 35.65 -20.13 14.82
N PRO A 730 36.20 -19.88 16.03
CA PRO A 730 36.55 -20.97 16.95
C PRO A 730 35.32 -21.74 17.44
N LEU A 731 34.18 -21.04 17.61
CA LEU A 731 32.92 -21.68 17.99
C LEU A 731 32.39 -22.59 16.88
N LEU A 732 32.47 -22.16 15.61
CA LEU A 732 32.09 -22.99 14.47
C LEU A 732 32.94 -24.25 14.37
N ARG A 733 34.26 -24.16 14.57
CA ARG A 733 35.14 -25.34 14.60
C ARG A 733 34.78 -26.30 15.74
N LEU A 734 34.39 -25.78 16.91
CA LEU A 734 33.91 -26.60 18.01
C LEU A 734 32.59 -27.29 17.66
N ILE A 735 31.66 -26.56 17.05
CA ILE A 735 30.36 -27.10 16.62
C ILE A 735 30.58 -28.19 15.57
N GLU A 736 31.45 -27.97 14.58
CA GLU A 736 31.82 -28.98 13.57
C GLU A 736 32.42 -30.22 14.21
N LYS A 737 33.29 -30.05 15.23
CA LYS A 737 33.87 -31.17 15.95
C LYS A 737 32.81 -31.96 16.74
N LEU A 738 31.91 -31.27 17.45
CA LEU A 738 30.83 -31.91 18.21
C LEU A 738 29.81 -32.60 17.29
N ASP A 739 29.49 -32.01 16.15
CA ASP A 739 28.61 -32.62 15.13
C ASP A 739 29.28 -33.84 14.47
N ALA A 740 30.62 -33.87 14.37
CA ALA A 740 31.37 -35.04 13.89
C ALA A 740 31.49 -36.15 14.94
N ASP A 741 31.70 -35.80 16.22
CA ASP A 741 31.84 -36.75 17.33
C ASP A 741 30.48 -37.38 17.71
N SER A 742 29.36 -36.70 17.44
CA SER A 742 28.01 -37.16 17.77
C SER A 742 26.98 -36.74 16.71
N PRO A 743 26.98 -37.38 15.52
CA PRO A 743 26.12 -36.99 14.40
C PRO A 743 24.62 -37.18 14.65
N GLU A 744 24.26 -38.02 15.63
CA GLU A 744 22.88 -38.28 16.06
C GLU A 744 22.33 -37.13 16.96
N ARG A 745 23.21 -36.29 17.54
CA ARG A 745 22.82 -35.26 18.52
C ARG A 745 22.83 -33.85 17.92
N PRO A 746 21.73 -33.10 18.02
CA PRO A 746 21.72 -31.70 17.62
C PRO A 746 22.60 -30.84 18.56
N VAL A 747 23.16 -29.76 18.04
CA VAL A 747 23.95 -28.80 18.83
C VAL A 747 23.14 -27.52 19.04
N ALA A 748 23.01 -27.08 20.29
CA ALA A 748 22.31 -25.85 20.66
C ALA A 748 23.28 -24.84 21.26
N VAL A 749 23.37 -23.63 20.70
CA VAL A 749 24.21 -22.54 21.24
C VAL A 749 23.33 -21.53 21.96
N LEU A 750 23.57 -21.34 23.26
CA LEU A 750 22.96 -20.32 24.09
C LEU A 750 23.88 -19.10 24.18
N ILE A 751 23.37 -17.97 23.71
CA ILE A 751 24.06 -16.67 23.75
C ILE A 751 23.36 -15.80 24.80
N PRO A 752 23.99 -15.56 25.96
CA PRO A 752 23.50 -14.57 26.90
C PRO A 752 23.52 -13.16 26.30
N GLU A 753 22.43 -12.42 26.42
CA GLU A 753 22.32 -11.05 25.89
C GLU A 753 21.58 -10.11 26.85
N THR A 754 22.18 -8.94 27.10
CA THR A 754 21.52 -7.87 27.85
C THR A 754 20.48 -7.15 26.98
N VAL A 755 19.23 -7.15 27.43
CA VAL A 755 18.14 -6.39 26.81
C VAL A 755 18.29 -4.91 27.18
N LYS A 756 18.32 -4.06 26.15
CA LYS A 756 18.52 -2.62 26.27
C LYS A 756 17.18 -1.90 26.14
N ASP A 757 16.80 -1.15 27.16
CA ASP A 757 15.51 -0.45 27.21
C ASP A 757 15.58 0.93 26.52
N LYS A 758 16.72 1.63 26.61
CA LYS A 758 16.89 3.00 26.08
C LYS A 758 17.66 3.01 24.76
N TRP A 759 17.34 3.93 23.84
CA TRP A 759 17.98 3.99 22.51
C TRP A 759 19.49 4.28 22.60
N TRP A 760 19.92 5.12 23.54
CA TRP A 760 21.34 5.44 23.75
C TRP A 760 22.14 4.23 24.26
N GLN A 761 21.52 3.30 25.00
CA GLN A 761 22.17 2.06 25.43
C GLN A 761 22.57 1.19 24.22
N LYS A 762 21.81 1.25 23.11
CA LYS A 762 22.18 0.56 21.87
C LYS A 762 23.42 1.17 21.22
N LEU A 763 23.65 2.47 21.39
CA LEU A 763 24.81 3.18 20.87
C LEU A 763 26.05 2.92 21.74
N LEU A 764 25.90 2.91 23.07
CA LEU A 764 26.99 2.67 24.03
C LEU A 764 27.43 1.21 24.08
N HIS A 765 26.52 0.25 23.90
CA HIS A 765 26.87 -1.17 23.92
C HIS A 765 26.97 -1.73 22.50
N MET A 766 28.17 -2.14 22.12
CA MET A 766 28.40 -2.82 20.84
C MET A 766 27.57 -4.11 20.74
N ASN A 767 26.79 -4.28 19.67
CA ASN A 767 25.91 -5.46 19.47
C ASN A 767 26.70 -6.72 19.10
N ARG A 768 27.57 -7.21 20.00
CA ARG A 768 28.42 -8.38 19.78
C ARG A 768 27.60 -9.67 19.73
N ALA A 769 26.70 -9.88 20.69
CA ALA A 769 25.82 -11.05 20.76
C ALA A 769 24.94 -11.20 19.50
N GLY A 770 24.30 -10.12 19.05
CA GLY A 770 23.51 -10.13 17.81
C GLY A 770 24.34 -10.44 16.56
N ARG A 771 25.58 -9.92 16.45
CA ARG A 771 26.49 -10.27 15.34
C ARG A 771 26.92 -11.73 15.39
N LEU A 772 27.24 -12.25 16.57
CA LEU A 772 27.62 -13.66 16.75
C LEU A 772 26.48 -14.57 16.33
N ARG A 773 25.25 -14.32 16.83
CA ARG A 773 24.04 -15.03 16.44
C ARG A 773 23.85 -15.02 14.92
N ALA A 774 23.92 -13.85 14.28
CA ALA A 774 23.71 -13.73 12.84
C ALA A 774 24.74 -14.53 12.04
N LYS A 775 26.01 -14.56 12.49
CA LYS A 775 27.06 -15.35 11.84
C LYS A 775 26.87 -16.85 12.05
N LEU A 776 26.52 -17.29 13.27
CA LEU A 776 26.27 -18.69 13.57
C LEU A 776 25.06 -19.24 12.82
N VAL A 777 23.97 -18.48 12.69
CA VAL A 777 22.82 -18.90 11.88
C VAL A 777 23.16 -18.94 10.38
N LYS A 778 24.04 -18.07 9.91
CA LYS A 778 24.45 -18.01 8.49
C LYS A 778 25.43 -19.12 8.11
N LEU A 779 26.34 -19.48 9.01
CA LEU A 779 27.47 -20.39 8.75
C LEU A 779 27.29 -21.76 9.42
N GLY A 780 26.45 -21.86 10.44
CA GLY A 780 26.13 -23.10 11.11
C GLY A 780 25.25 -23.97 10.23
N GLY A 781 25.58 -25.26 10.16
CA GLY A 781 24.84 -26.24 9.39
C GLY A 781 23.38 -26.39 9.82
N PRO A 782 22.59 -27.19 9.09
CA PRO A 782 21.14 -27.31 9.27
C PRO A 782 20.71 -27.82 10.67
N ARG A 783 21.62 -28.44 11.42
CA ARG A 783 21.38 -28.99 12.77
C ARG A 783 21.71 -28.01 13.92
N LEU A 784 22.28 -26.84 13.62
CA LEU A 784 22.63 -25.86 14.65
C LEU A 784 21.41 -25.04 15.06
N THR A 785 21.04 -25.12 16.33
CA THR A 785 20.04 -24.22 16.93
C THR A 785 20.74 -23.11 17.71
N VAL A 786 20.42 -21.85 17.44
CA VAL A 786 20.95 -20.70 18.19
C VAL A 786 19.85 -20.01 18.95
N ALA A 787 19.96 -19.97 20.27
CA ALA A 787 19.01 -19.35 21.18
C ALA A 787 19.68 -18.26 22.03
N THR A 788 18.91 -17.25 22.41
CA THR A 788 19.38 -16.11 23.21
C THR A 788 18.76 -16.13 24.59
N VAL A 789 19.55 -15.93 25.64
CA VAL A 789 19.07 -15.82 27.02
C VAL A 789 19.06 -14.34 27.43
N PRO A 790 17.88 -13.70 27.51
CA PRO A 790 17.79 -12.28 27.78
C PRO A 790 17.97 -11.95 29.27
N TRP A 791 18.73 -10.89 29.58
CA TRP A 791 18.82 -10.26 30.90
C TRP A 791 18.39 -8.79 30.86
N ARG A 792 17.49 -8.35 31.74
CA ARG A 792 17.07 -6.94 31.86
C ARG A 792 17.72 -6.32 33.09
N LEU A 793 18.31 -5.14 32.93
CA LEU A 793 19.02 -4.43 34.00
C LEU A 793 18.12 -3.90 35.14
N TYR A 794 16.79 -3.80 34.95
CA TYR A 794 15.95 -2.93 35.80
C TYR A 794 14.94 -3.64 36.73
N ARG A 795 14.94 -4.98 36.87
CA ARG A 795 13.84 -5.67 37.60
C ARG A 795 14.15 -6.21 39.00
N GLU A 796 15.42 -6.34 39.39
CA GLU A 796 15.74 -6.94 40.69
C GLU A 796 15.68 -5.96 41.87
N GLU A 797 15.86 -4.66 41.68
CA GLU A 797 15.75 -3.69 42.80
C GLU A 797 14.32 -3.59 43.38
N GLN A 798 13.29 -4.04 42.66
CA GLN A 798 11.91 -4.08 43.16
C GLN A 798 11.44 -5.46 43.64
N GLU A 799 12.17 -6.52 43.33
CA GLU A 799 11.86 -7.87 43.84
C GLU A 799 12.72 -8.23 45.07
N ALA A 800 13.77 -7.45 45.35
CA ALA A 800 14.66 -7.61 46.50
C ALA A 800 14.42 -6.59 47.65
N GLY A 801 13.42 -5.71 47.52
CA GLY A 801 12.98 -4.77 48.56
C GLY A 801 11.49 -4.90 48.80
#